data_AF-A0A8T0VN07-F1
#
_entry.id   AF-A0A8T0VN07-F1
#
_cell.length_a   1.000
_cell.length_b   1.000
_cell.length_c   1.000
_cell.angle_alpha   90.00
_cell.angle_beta   90.00
_cell.angle_gamma   90.00
#
_symmetry.space_group_name_H-M   'P 1'
#
loop_
_entity.id
_entity.type
_entity.pdbx_description
1 polymer ?
#
loop_
_entity_poly.entity_id
_entity_poly.type
_entity_poly.pdbx_seq_one_letter_code
_entity_poly.pdbx_strand_id
1 'polypeptide(L)'
;MYMINRALILIRIIAIILFIGWRIKHNNSDVMWFWVTSVVANVWFTFSWLLYQLPKLNPIKRVPDLAVLQQHYDLPDGSSILPGIDVFVTTADPVDEPVLYTMNCVLSILAVDYPIDRYACYLSDDSGTLIEYEALVETANFAALWVPFCRKHSIEPRAPESYFQREGMIYTGRSPGEFMNDYSHVRMEYEEFKARLAALDGTIRERSDVCNAIKATEGDATATWMANGTEWSGTWVEPAENHMKGHHAGVVQVVLEHPSGSKSQPELQVSSVSLLNFDGIDVRLPMLVYMARAKSPNYDHNKKAGNLNAPLRVSALLSNAPFVINFDCDHYINDSKALRAAMCFMLDARDGDNTAFVQFPQRFENVDPTDRYGNHNRVFFDGAMYALNGFQGPSYLGTGCMFRRLALYGIDPPRWRSDDIQVDTVMFGNSVPLLKSVLAALNQERGITPPNLDDSSFLAEMTTVVSASFDIGTDWGRGVGYIYKIATEDMVTGFRIHGQGWHSMYCTMEVDAFCGTAPINLTERLYQIVRWAGGSVEMFFSHNNPLFAGPRLHPMQRTVYLNYNIYPVTSVFILLYALCPVMWLIPEEILIQRPFTRYVLYLIITIALIHIIGLLEIRWAGTNWLDWWRNEQFFTIASLSAYPTVLLHMVVKLLTRGKGIRFRVTSKQTTMEDDGDKYAEMYELRWVPIMIPAAAVLFSNTMAIGVAMGKTVVYGAAWPKEQQKHAALGLVFNLWLMILLQPFALAIIGRRSKNPNILFVLFPVAFVVFALVYIGVHFLVVNFFPSMEI
;
A
#
# COMPACT_ATOMS: atom_id res chain seq x y z
N MET A 1 0.52 -31.84 2.78
CA MET A 1 0.45 -30.58 3.54
C MET A 1 -0.94 -29.94 3.47
N TYR A 2 -1.46 -29.57 2.29
CA TYR A 2 -2.77 -28.91 2.16
C TYR A 2 -3.96 -29.71 2.74
N MET A 3 -4.02 -31.03 2.52
CA MET A 3 -5.09 -31.86 3.12
C MET A 3 -5.06 -31.86 4.66
N ILE A 4 -3.86 -31.87 5.25
CA ILE A 4 -3.68 -31.80 6.70
C ILE A 4 -4.16 -30.44 7.23
N ASN A 5 -3.82 -29.34 6.53
CA ASN A 5 -4.30 -28.01 6.90
C ASN A 5 -5.84 -27.93 6.87
N ARG A 6 -6.47 -28.43 5.80
CA ARG A 6 -7.94 -28.49 5.67
C ARG A 6 -8.58 -29.30 6.80
N ALA A 7 -8.01 -30.45 7.15
CA ALA A 7 -8.51 -31.29 8.24
C ALA A 7 -8.40 -30.57 9.60
N LEU A 8 -7.28 -29.88 9.87
CA LEU A 8 -7.09 -29.13 11.11
C LEU A 8 -8.01 -27.91 11.21
N ILE A 9 -8.25 -27.20 10.10
CA ILE A 9 -9.25 -26.14 10.04
C ILE A 9 -10.63 -26.69 10.41
N LEU A 10 -11.04 -27.84 9.84
CA LEU A 10 -12.29 -28.50 10.19
C LEU A 10 -12.36 -28.92 11.67
N ILE A 11 -11.29 -29.52 12.19
CA ILE A 11 -11.19 -29.89 13.62
C ILE A 11 -11.37 -28.66 14.50
N ARG A 12 -10.76 -27.53 14.12
CA ARG A 12 -10.90 -26.26 14.84
C ARG A 12 -12.32 -25.71 14.77
N ILE A 13 -12.99 -25.79 13.62
CA ILE A 13 -14.40 -25.42 13.51
C ILE A 13 -15.25 -26.24 14.49
N ILE A 14 -15.07 -27.56 14.52
CA ILE A 14 -15.79 -28.46 15.42
C ILE A 14 -15.49 -28.10 16.88
N ALA A 15 -14.22 -27.91 17.24
CA ALA A 15 -13.81 -27.54 18.59
C ALA A 15 -14.44 -26.21 19.05
N ILE A 16 -14.51 -25.21 18.17
CA ILE A 16 -15.14 -23.91 18.46
C ILE A 16 -16.66 -24.04 18.61
N ILE A 17 -17.33 -24.82 17.76
CA ILE A 17 -18.77 -25.08 17.88
C ILE A 17 -19.08 -25.77 19.22
N LEU A 18 -18.30 -26.79 19.57
CA LEU A 18 -18.43 -27.49 20.85
C LEU A 18 -18.16 -26.55 22.04
N PHE A 19 -17.15 -25.68 21.92
CA PHE A 19 -16.83 -24.69 22.94
C PHE A 19 -17.99 -23.70 23.15
N ILE A 20 -18.49 -23.07 22.09
CA ILE A 20 -19.59 -22.10 22.16
C ILE A 20 -20.86 -22.78 22.68
N GLY A 21 -21.20 -23.97 22.16
CA GLY A 21 -22.35 -24.74 22.64
C GLY A 21 -22.23 -25.13 24.11
N TRP A 22 -21.03 -25.52 24.55
CA TRP A 22 -20.75 -25.80 25.97
C TRP A 22 -20.92 -24.55 26.84
N ARG A 23 -20.41 -23.39 26.40
CA ARG A 23 -20.55 -22.12 27.12
C ARG A 23 -22.01 -21.75 27.32
N ILE A 24 -22.83 -21.82 26.26
CA ILE A 24 -24.27 -21.51 26.30
C ILE A 24 -25.00 -22.45 27.26
N LYS A 25 -24.69 -23.76 27.22
CA LYS A 25 -25.30 -24.75 28.11
C LYS A 25 -24.93 -24.56 29.59
N HIS A 26 -23.78 -23.95 29.88
CA HIS A 26 -23.28 -23.74 31.24
C HIS A 26 -23.16 -22.25 31.54
N ASN A 27 -24.18 -21.43 31.32
CA ASN A 27 -24.13 -19.97 31.45
C ASN A 27 -23.94 -19.41 32.89
N ASN A 28 -23.47 -20.22 33.83
CA ASN A 28 -23.17 -19.80 35.19
C ASN A 28 -21.98 -18.83 35.19
N SER A 29 -22.24 -17.56 35.51
CA SER A 29 -21.27 -16.47 35.59
C SER A 29 -21.61 -15.57 36.77
N ASP A 30 -20.60 -15.03 37.43
CA ASP A 30 -20.79 -14.06 38.51
C ASP A 30 -21.29 -12.72 37.95
N VAL A 31 -20.98 -12.44 36.68
CA VAL A 31 -21.41 -11.24 35.94
C VAL A 31 -22.03 -11.64 34.61
N MET A 32 -23.36 -11.65 34.55
CA MET A 32 -24.10 -12.16 33.40
C MET A 32 -23.93 -11.30 32.14
N TRP A 33 -24.00 -9.97 32.25
CA TRP A 33 -23.85 -9.08 31.09
C TRP A 33 -22.46 -9.27 30.43
N PHE A 34 -21.43 -9.45 31.25
CA PHE A 34 -20.08 -9.67 30.78
C PHE A 34 -19.91 -11.04 30.12
N TRP A 35 -20.56 -12.08 30.69
CA TRP A 35 -20.65 -13.38 30.04
C TRP A 35 -21.31 -13.27 28.65
N VAL A 36 -22.46 -12.60 28.54
CA VAL A 36 -23.17 -12.40 27.25
C VAL A 36 -22.25 -11.73 26.24
N THR A 37 -21.64 -10.59 26.60
CA THR A 37 -20.75 -9.86 25.69
C THR A 37 -19.56 -10.73 25.27
N SER A 38 -19.00 -11.52 26.18
CA SER A 38 -17.91 -12.44 25.86
C SER A 38 -18.36 -13.55 24.90
N VAL A 39 -19.58 -14.09 25.03
CA VAL A 39 -20.11 -15.10 24.10
C VAL A 39 -20.31 -14.50 22.71
N VAL A 40 -20.89 -13.30 22.63
CA VAL A 40 -21.05 -12.56 21.36
C VAL A 40 -19.69 -12.33 20.69
N ALA A 41 -18.68 -11.91 21.45
CA ALA A 41 -17.33 -11.75 20.95
C ALA A 41 -16.74 -13.05 20.40
N ASN A 42 -16.95 -14.19 21.07
CA ASN A 42 -16.47 -15.49 20.57
C ASN A 42 -17.15 -15.87 19.26
N VAL A 43 -18.45 -15.61 19.12
CA VAL A 43 -19.17 -15.82 17.86
C VAL A 43 -18.60 -14.92 16.76
N TRP A 44 -18.36 -13.65 17.06
CA TRP A 44 -17.73 -12.72 16.12
C TRP A 44 -16.32 -13.14 15.71
N PHE A 45 -15.46 -13.50 16.67
CA PHE A 45 -14.11 -13.99 16.39
C PHE A 45 -14.13 -15.25 15.53
N THR A 46 -15.09 -16.16 15.78
CA THR A 46 -15.29 -17.35 14.95
C THR A 46 -15.67 -16.98 13.53
N PHE A 47 -16.62 -16.06 13.37
CA PHE A 47 -17.06 -15.57 12.07
C PHE A 47 -15.92 -14.86 11.31
N SER A 48 -15.25 -13.90 11.95
CA SER A 48 -14.11 -13.16 11.39
C SER A 48 -12.97 -14.09 10.97
N TRP A 49 -12.63 -15.06 11.83
CA TRP A 49 -11.64 -16.09 11.53
C TRP A 49 -12.04 -16.97 10.35
N LEU A 50 -13.30 -17.42 10.29
CA LEU A 50 -13.81 -18.22 9.18
C LEU A 50 -13.73 -17.45 7.86
N LEU A 51 -14.16 -16.18 7.83
CA LEU A 51 -14.07 -15.35 6.63
C LEU A 51 -12.62 -15.24 6.11
N TYR A 52 -11.64 -15.17 7.02
CA TYR A 52 -10.22 -15.10 6.67
C TYR A 52 -9.63 -16.45 6.25
N GLN A 53 -10.13 -17.57 6.80
CA GLN A 53 -9.60 -18.91 6.53
C GLN A 53 -10.19 -19.61 5.32
N LEU A 54 -11.48 -19.42 5.03
CA LEU A 54 -12.14 -20.08 3.90
C LEU A 54 -11.42 -19.87 2.56
N PRO A 55 -10.89 -18.66 2.25
CA PRO A 55 -10.14 -18.45 1.01
C PRO A 55 -8.83 -19.26 0.97
N LYS A 56 -8.21 -19.54 2.13
CA LYS A 56 -6.96 -20.31 2.23
C LYS A 56 -7.13 -21.81 2.02
N LEU A 57 -8.33 -22.28 1.68
CA LEU A 57 -8.58 -23.70 1.40
C LEU A 57 -7.95 -24.16 0.08
N ASN A 58 -7.77 -23.28 -0.91
CA ASN A 58 -7.23 -23.63 -2.22
C ASN A 58 -6.10 -22.68 -2.69
N PRO A 59 -4.96 -22.60 -1.98
CA PRO A 59 -3.88 -21.72 -2.39
C PRO A 59 -3.20 -22.22 -3.66
N ILE A 60 -3.01 -21.32 -4.63
CA ILE A 60 -2.32 -21.61 -5.89
C ILE A 60 -1.22 -20.58 -6.12
N LYS A 61 0.03 -21.04 -6.16
CA LYS A 61 1.18 -20.23 -6.59
C LYS A 61 1.30 -20.32 -8.10
N ARG A 62 1.36 -19.16 -8.78
CA ARG A 62 1.56 -19.06 -10.23
C ARG A 62 2.88 -18.34 -10.49
N VAL A 63 3.69 -18.89 -11.39
CA VAL A 63 5.01 -18.38 -11.76
C VAL A 63 5.03 -18.21 -13.28
N PRO A 64 5.51 -17.07 -13.80
CA PRO A 64 5.59 -16.83 -15.25
C PRO A 64 6.69 -17.69 -15.89
N ASP A 65 6.45 -18.14 -17.12
CA ASP A 65 7.47 -18.79 -17.96
C ASP A 65 7.94 -17.81 -19.04
N LEU A 66 9.05 -17.14 -18.75
CA LEU A 66 9.62 -16.12 -19.62
C LEU A 66 10.26 -16.69 -20.89
N ALA A 67 10.72 -17.95 -20.85
CA ALA A 67 11.34 -18.60 -21.99
C ALA A 67 10.30 -18.90 -23.08
N VAL A 68 9.12 -19.36 -22.67
CA VAL A 68 8.00 -19.61 -23.58
C VAL A 68 7.49 -18.29 -24.19
N LEU A 69 7.41 -17.21 -23.39
CA LEU A 69 7.03 -15.90 -23.92
C LEU A 69 8.02 -15.42 -24.99
N GLN A 70 9.32 -15.48 -24.69
CA GLN A 70 10.37 -15.11 -25.64
C GLN A 70 10.28 -15.93 -26.93
N GLN A 71 10.11 -17.25 -26.83
CA GLN A 71 10.02 -18.13 -28.00
C GLN A 71 8.85 -17.78 -28.93
N HIS A 72 7.71 -17.31 -28.38
CA HIS A 72 6.50 -17.04 -29.17
C HIS A 72 6.43 -15.61 -29.72
N TYR A 73 7.01 -14.64 -29.03
CA TYR A 73 6.81 -13.22 -29.34
C TYR A 73 8.07 -12.48 -29.78
N ASP A 74 9.27 -12.97 -29.45
CA ASP A 74 10.51 -12.35 -29.90
C ASP A 74 10.95 -12.96 -31.24
N LEU A 75 11.33 -12.11 -32.19
CA LEU A 75 11.66 -12.46 -33.57
C LEU A 75 13.18 -12.67 -33.75
N PRO A 76 13.62 -13.45 -34.75
CA PRO A 76 15.04 -13.72 -34.98
C PRO A 76 15.90 -12.48 -35.29
N ASP A 77 15.28 -11.39 -35.73
CA ASP A 77 15.94 -10.11 -36.01
C ASP A 77 16.14 -9.23 -34.76
N GLY A 78 15.71 -9.72 -33.59
CA GLY A 78 15.79 -9.00 -32.31
C GLY A 78 14.58 -8.10 -32.02
N SER A 79 13.62 -7.99 -32.95
CA SER A 79 12.36 -7.29 -32.70
C SER A 79 11.35 -8.18 -31.96
N SER A 80 10.22 -7.61 -31.54
CA SER A 80 9.20 -8.35 -30.79
C SER A 80 7.79 -7.91 -31.18
N ILE A 81 6.87 -8.88 -31.20
CA ILE A 81 5.44 -8.67 -31.44
C ILE A 81 4.63 -8.57 -30.14
N LEU A 82 5.32 -8.35 -29.01
CA LEU A 82 4.69 -8.07 -27.72
C LEU A 82 3.80 -6.81 -27.80
N PRO A 83 2.68 -6.80 -27.05
CA PRO A 83 1.72 -5.69 -27.05
C PRO A 83 2.28 -4.44 -26.36
N GLY A 84 1.69 -3.29 -26.67
CA GLY A 84 2.01 -2.03 -25.99
C GLY A 84 1.68 -2.05 -24.49
N ILE A 85 2.45 -1.31 -23.68
CA ILE A 85 2.19 -1.06 -22.25
C ILE A 85 2.31 0.44 -21.94
N ASP A 86 1.28 1.02 -21.32
CA ASP A 86 1.41 2.34 -20.71
C ASP A 86 1.73 2.21 -19.22
N VAL A 87 2.77 2.90 -18.77
CA VAL A 87 3.23 2.89 -17.38
C VAL A 87 2.86 4.23 -16.74
N PHE A 88 2.02 4.20 -15.71
CA PHE A 88 1.59 5.40 -14.98
C PHE A 88 2.31 5.50 -13.64
N VAL A 89 2.98 6.62 -13.40
CA VAL A 89 3.56 6.98 -12.11
C VAL A 89 2.77 8.15 -11.56
N THR A 90 2.23 8.04 -10.35
CA THR A 90 1.51 9.15 -9.70
C THR A 90 2.31 9.72 -8.55
N THR A 91 2.45 11.05 -8.51
CA THR A 91 2.98 11.82 -7.38
C THR A 91 1.94 12.82 -6.89
N ALA A 92 1.87 13.03 -5.57
CA ALA A 92 0.93 13.93 -4.92
C ALA A 92 1.46 15.37 -4.90
N ASP A 93 2.69 15.55 -4.39
CA ASP A 93 3.46 16.79 -4.46
C ASP A 93 4.93 16.55 -4.06
N PRO A 94 5.87 17.38 -4.56
CA PRO A 94 7.31 17.22 -4.33
C PRO A 94 7.74 17.44 -2.87
N VAL A 95 6.86 17.92 -2.00
CA VAL A 95 7.14 18.13 -0.58
C VAL A 95 6.90 16.83 0.18
N ASP A 96 5.68 16.31 0.14
CA ASP A 96 5.31 15.08 0.84
C ASP A 96 5.97 13.84 0.23
N GLU A 97 6.29 13.88 -1.06
CA GLU A 97 6.91 12.81 -1.84
C GLU A 97 8.20 13.32 -2.51
N PRO A 98 9.40 12.94 -2.00
CA PRO A 98 10.65 13.51 -2.48
C PRO A 98 10.90 13.26 -3.97
N VAL A 99 11.20 14.34 -4.70
CA VAL A 99 11.50 14.34 -6.16
C VAL A 99 12.50 13.25 -6.55
N LEU A 100 13.55 13.04 -5.75
CA LEU A 100 14.57 12.03 -6.01
C LEU A 100 13.99 10.62 -6.14
N TYR A 101 13.03 10.23 -5.28
CA TYR A 101 12.42 8.90 -5.35
C TYR A 101 11.51 8.77 -6.57
N THR A 102 10.73 9.82 -6.87
CA THR A 102 9.93 9.89 -8.09
C THR A 102 10.80 9.70 -9.35
N MET A 103 11.94 10.39 -9.42
CA MET A 103 12.85 10.28 -10.57
C MET A 103 13.55 8.92 -10.63
N ASN A 104 13.88 8.31 -9.50
CA ASN A 104 14.40 6.94 -9.45
C ASN A 104 13.39 5.90 -9.93
N CYS A 105 12.11 6.06 -9.56
CA CYS A 105 11.01 5.26 -10.09
C CYS A 105 10.96 5.37 -11.62
N VAL A 106 10.96 6.60 -12.17
CA VAL A 106 10.97 6.84 -13.62
C VAL A 106 12.19 6.20 -14.28
N LEU A 107 13.41 6.40 -13.78
CA LEU A 107 14.63 5.80 -14.33
C LEU A 107 14.55 4.27 -14.37
N SER A 108 13.99 3.64 -13.33
CA SER A 108 13.81 2.20 -13.30
C SER A 108 12.86 1.69 -14.39
N ILE A 109 11.82 2.48 -14.71
CA ILE A 109 10.84 2.18 -15.76
C ILE A 109 11.49 2.36 -17.14
N LEU A 110 12.24 3.45 -17.35
CA LEU A 110 12.93 3.70 -18.62
C LEU A 110 13.98 2.62 -18.94
N ALA A 111 14.53 1.95 -17.94
CA ALA A 111 15.55 0.90 -18.06
C ALA A 111 15.01 -0.55 -18.04
N VAL A 112 13.69 -0.74 -18.15
CA VAL A 112 13.06 -2.08 -18.14
C VAL A 112 13.41 -2.91 -19.38
N ASP A 113 13.41 -4.25 -19.26
CA ASP A 113 13.64 -5.17 -20.37
C ASP A 113 12.31 -5.44 -21.09
N TYR A 114 11.94 -4.47 -21.92
CA TYR A 114 10.79 -4.54 -22.83
C TYR A 114 11.13 -3.84 -24.16
N PRO A 115 10.52 -4.23 -25.29
CA PRO A 115 10.79 -3.56 -26.57
C PRO A 115 10.50 -2.05 -26.48
N ILE A 116 11.49 -1.24 -26.88
CA ILE A 116 11.52 0.20 -26.59
C ILE A 116 10.36 1.00 -27.19
N ASP A 117 9.85 0.54 -28.33
CA ASP A 117 8.71 1.07 -29.07
C ASP A 117 7.37 0.50 -28.62
N ARG A 118 7.35 -0.31 -27.56
CA ARG A 118 6.16 -0.98 -27.04
C ARG A 118 5.81 -0.58 -25.61
N TYR A 119 6.47 0.42 -25.03
CA TYR A 119 6.00 1.00 -23.78
C TYR A 119 6.25 2.49 -23.69
N ALA A 120 5.44 3.16 -22.88
CA ALA A 120 5.51 4.59 -22.63
C ALA A 120 5.33 4.88 -21.15
N CYS A 121 6.04 5.87 -20.62
CA CYS A 121 5.98 6.28 -19.22
C CYS A 121 5.25 7.63 -19.09
N TYR A 122 4.27 7.69 -18.19
CA TYR A 122 3.49 8.87 -17.88
C TYR A 122 3.67 9.23 -16.41
N LEU A 123 4.32 10.35 -16.12
CA LEU A 123 4.38 10.91 -14.78
C LEU A 123 3.20 11.86 -14.59
N SER A 124 2.27 11.50 -13.71
CA SER A 124 1.09 12.30 -13.37
C SER A 124 1.27 12.99 -12.02
N ASP A 125 1.58 14.28 -12.07
CA ASP A 125 1.80 15.16 -10.93
C ASP A 125 0.48 15.81 -10.48
N ASP A 126 0.03 15.48 -9.27
CA ASP A 126 -1.19 16.06 -8.70
C ASP A 126 -0.97 17.49 -8.17
N SER A 127 0.27 17.96 -8.01
CA SER A 127 0.58 19.32 -7.55
C SER A 127 0.61 20.34 -8.69
N GLY A 128 0.97 19.90 -9.89
CA GLY A 128 1.18 20.76 -11.06
C GLY A 128 2.35 21.72 -10.90
N THR A 129 3.40 21.34 -10.18
CA THR A 129 4.53 22.22 -9.87
C THR A 129 5.61 22.13 -10.94
N LEU A 130 6.29 23.25 -11.22
CA LEU A 130 7.34 23.29 -12.24
C LEU A 130 8.55 22.41 -11.88
N ILE A 131 8.86 22.27 -10.58
CA ILE A 131 10.00 21.49 -10.09
C ILE A 131 9.92 20.01 -10.53
N GLU A 132 8.74 19.40 -10.49
CA GLU A 132 8.55 18.01 -10.94
C GLU A 132 8.76 17.88 -12.46
N TYR A 133 8.31 18.87 -13.23
CA TYR A 133 8.54 18.89 -14.68
C TYR A 133 10.02 19.05 -15.03
N GLU A 134 10.73 20.03 -14.45
CA GLU A 134 12.16 20.23 -14.73
C GLU A 134 13.01 19.07 -14.20
N ALA A 135 12.63 18.46 -13.08
CA ALA A 135 13.25 17.23 -12.60
C ALA A 135 13.07 16.05 -13.58
N LEU A 136 11.90 15.95 -14.24
CA LEU A 136 11.67 14.95 -15.26
C LEU A 136 12.53 15.17 -16.51
N VAL A 137 12.77 16.44 -16.89
CA VAL A 137 13.69 16.81 -17.98
C VAL A 137 15.12 16.42 -17.64
N GLU A 138 15.61 16.75 -16.43
CA GLU A 138 16.92 16.31 -15.95
C GLU A 138 17.04 14.78 -15.90
N THR A 139 15.94 14.11 -15.56
CA THR A 139 15.87 12.65 -15.53
C THR A 139 15.97 12.05 -16.92
N ALA A 140 15.32 12.66 -17.93
CA ALA A 140 15.46 12.26 -19.32
C ALA A 140 16.91 12.42 -19.82
N ASN A 141 17.59 13.50 -19.42
CA ASN A 141 19.01 13.70 -19.71
C ASN A 141 19.88 12.59 -19.11
N PHE A 142 19.72 12.29 -17.82
CA PHE A 142 20.48 11.23 -17.17
C PHE A 142 20.12 9.83 -17.69
N ALA A 143 18.87 9.60 -18.11
CA ALA A 143 18.42 8.33 -18.67
C ALA A 143 19.20 7.93 -19.93
N ALA A 144 19.64 8.90 -20.73
CA ALA A 144 20.47 8.66 -21.93
C ALA A 144 21.81 7.98 -21.61
N LEU A 145 22.31 8.15 -20.38
CA LEU A 145 23.49 7.47 -19.87
C LEU A 145 23.13 6.18 -19.11
N TRP A 146 22.14 6.26 -18.21
CA TRP A 146 21.76 5.18 -17.32
C TRP A 146 21.17 3.97 -18.04
N VAL A 147 20.28 4.19 -19.01
CA VAL A 147 19.56 3.11 -19.70
C VAL A 147 20.51 2.25 -20.55
N PRO A 148 21.41 2.80 -21.38
CA PRO A 148 22.39 2.00 -22.10
C PRO A 148 23.37 1.26 -21.16
N PHE A 149 23.82 1.90 -20.08
CA PHE A 149 24.64 1.26 -19.05
C PHE A 149 23.92 0.05 -18.43
N CYS A 150 22.64 0.22 -18.10
CA CYS A 150 21.77 -0.84 -17.60
C CYS A 150 21.66 -2.03 -18.56
N ARG A 151 21.50 -1.76 -19.86
CA ARG A 151 21.39 -2.79 -20.91
C ARG A 151 22.72 -3.50 -21.13
N LYS A 152 23.81 -2.74 -21.27
CA LYS A 152 25.17 -3.23 -21.51
C LYS A 152 25.63 -4.21 -20.43
N HIS A 153 25.40 -3.87 -19.16
CA HIS A 153 25.92 -4.63 -18.02
C HIS A 153 24.87 -5.49 -17.32
N SER A 154 23.61 -5.45 -17.77
CA SER A 154 22.50 -6.24 -17.20
C SER A 154 22.38 -6.10 -15.68
N ILE A 155 22.54 -4.89 -15.16
CA ILE A 155 22.51 -4.62 -13.71
C ILE A 155 21.09 -4.65 -13.15
N GLU A 156 20.95 -5.04 -11.89
CA GLU A 156 19.71 -4.97 -11.12
C GLU A 156 20.03 -4.48 -9.69
N PRO A 157 19.17 -3.66 -9.06
CA PRO A 157 17.90 -3.15 -9.56
C PRO A 157 18.10 -2.02 -10.58
N ARG A 158 17.01 -1.65 -11.28
CA ARG A 158 17.03 -0.56 -12.27
C ARG A 158 16.92 0.84 -11.69
N ALA A 159 16.62 0.97 -10.40
CA ALA A 159 16.67 2.25 -9.69
C ALA A 159 18.11 2.55 -9.23
N PRO A 160 18.74 3.65 -9.70
CA PRO A 160 20.14 3.95 -9.39
C PRO A 160 20.39 4.21 -7.90
N GLU A 161 19.49 4.86 -7.16
CA GLU A 161 19.64 5.07 -5.72
C GLU A 161 19.78 3.74 -4.98
N SER A 162 18.83 2.82 -5.19
CA SER A 162 18.87 1.49 -4.57
C SER A 162 20.04 0.65 -5.07
N TYR A 163 20.46 0.81 -6.33
CA TYR A 163 21.62 0.10 -6.87
C TYR A 163 22.94 0.55 -6.22
N PHE A 164 23.20 1.86 -6.16
CA PHE A 164 24.45 2.40 -5.62
C PHE A 164 24.53 2.38 -4.09
N GLN A 165 23.40 2.30 -3.38
CA GLN A 165 23.38 2.13 -1.93
C GLN A 165 23.64 0.68 -1.46
N ARG A 166 23.55 -0.32 -2.35
CA ARG A 166 23.74 -1.73 -1.95
C ARG A 166 25.20 -1.99 -1.53
N GLU A 167 25.36 -2.67 -0.40
CA GLU A 167 26.66 -3.18 0.05
C GLU A 167 27.05 -4.39 -0.80
N GLY A 168 28.17 -4.28 -1.51
CA GLY A 168 28.71 -5.35 -2.35
C GLY A 168 28.24 -5.25 -3.81
N MET A 169 29.20 -5.07 -4.70
CA MET A 169 28.95 -5.04 -6.14
C MET A 169 28.70 -6.47 -6.65
N ILE A 170 27.52 -6.72 -7.20
CA ILE A 170 27.18 -7.99 -7.85
C ILE A 170 27.32 -7.80 -9.37
N TYR A 171 28.52 -8.06 -9.90
CA TYR A 171 28.75 -8.10 -11.35
C TYR A 171 29.12 -9.50 -11.78
N THR A 172 28.34 -10.06 -12.70
CA THR A 172 28.53 -11.40 -13.27
C THR A 172 28.93 -11.36 -14.74
N GLY A 173 29.23 -10.16 -15.28
CA GLY A 173 29.58 -9.97 -16.68
C GLY A 173 31.03 -10.33 -17.01
N ARG A 174 31.36 -10.29 -18.30
CA ARG A 174 32.62 -10.82 -18.85
C ARG A 174 33.80 -9.84 -18.84
N SER A 175 33.56 -8.53 -18.64
CA SER A 175 34.58 -7.48 -18.73
C SER A 175 34.61 -6.61 -17.47
N PRO A 176 35.17 -7.11 -16.34
CA PRO A 176 35.13 -6.37 -15.07
C PRO A 176 35.86 -5.03 -15.09
N GLY A 177 36.93 -4.90 -15.89
CA GLY A 177 37.71 -3.66 -15.98
C GLY A 177 36.97 -2.54 -16.70
N GLU A 178 36.35 -2.86 -17.84
CA GLU A 178 35.47 -1.92 -18.56
C GLU A 178 34.27 -1.55 -17.71
N PHE A 179 33.63 -2.54 -17.08
CA PHE A 179 32.53 -2.29 -16.17
C PHE A 179 32.91 -1.37 -15.01
N MET A 180 34.09 -1.53 -14.40
CA MET A 180 34.50 -0.67 -13.28
C MET A 180 34.74 0.79 -13.70
N ASN A 181 35.26 1.00 -14.91
CA ASN A 181 35.41 2.35 -15.48
C ASN A 181 34.03 2.97 -15.76
N ASP A 182 33.15 2.23 -16.46
CA ASP A 182 31.78 2.66 -16.74
C ASP A 182 31.03 2.95 -15.43
N TYR A 183 31.12 2.06 -14.45
CA TYR A 183 30.46 2.17 -13.14
C TYR A 183 30.91 3.42 -12.38
N SER A 184 32.22 3.68 -12.32
CA SER A 184 32.75 4.84 -11.59
C SER A 184 32.30 6.15 -12.22
N HIS A 185 32.28 6.20 -13.56
CA HIS A 185 31.81 7.36 -14.30
C HIS A 185 30.31 7.57 -14.13
N VAL A 186 29.48 6.54 -14.34
CA VAL A 186 28.02 6.63 -14.17
C VAL A 186 27.63 6.96 -12.73
N ARG A 187 28.36 6.44 -11.74
CA ARG A 187 28.14 6.80 -10.33
C ARG A 187 28.42 8.29 -10.07
N MET A 188 29.50 8.84 -10.63
CA MET A 188 29.80 10.26 -10.51
C MET A 188 28.71 11.13 -11.16
N GLU A 189 28.30 10.79 -12.37
CA GLU A 189 27.20 11.47 -13.09
C GLU A 189 25.87 11.38 -12.33
N TYR A 190 25.63 10.27 -11.63
CA TYR A 190 24.46 10.13 -10.77
C TYR A 190 24.52 11.04 -9.54
N GLU A 191 25.67 11.20 -8.90
CA GLU A 191 25.85 12.16 -7.80
C GLU A 191 25.66 13.61 -8.29
N GLU A 192 26.15 13.94 -9.49
CA GLU A 192 25.90 15.26 -10.10
C GLU A 192 24.43 15.46 -10.44
N PHE A 193 23.74 14.44 -10.97
CA PHE A 193 22.31 14.45 -11.19
C PHE A 193 21.53 14.73 -9.89
N LYS A 194 21.88 14.06 -8.78
CA LYS A 194 21.28 14.35 -7.47
C LYS A 194 21.50 15.79 -7.02
N ALA A 195 22.71 16.32 -7.22
CA ALA A 195 23.02 17.71 -6.90
C ALA A 195 22.20 18.69 -7.75
N ARG A 196 22.01 18.42 -9.05
CA ARG A 196 21.15 19.22 -9.93
C ARG A 196 19.70 19.20 -9.45
N LEU A 197 19.14 18.03 -9.13
CA LEU A 197 17.79 17.92 -8.59
C LEU A 197 17.62 18.71 -7.28
N ALA A 198 18.58 18.62 -6.37
CA ALA A 198 18.54 19.36 -5.10
C ALA A 198 18.64 20.89 -5.30
N ALA A 199 19.29 21.35 -6.36
CA ALA A 199 19.43 22.77 -6.67
C ALA A 199 18.21 23.38 -7.39
N LEU A 200 17.34 22.55 -7.99
CA LEU A 200 16.23 23.02 -8.86
C LEU A 200 15.32 24.04 -8.17
N ASP A 201 14.94 23.83 -6.92
CA ASP A 201 14.06 24.76 -6.18
C ASP A 201 14.65 26.18 -6.13
N GLY A 202 15.95 26.28 -5.81
CA GLY A 202 16.68 27.53 -5.79
C GLY A 202 16.84 28.14 -7.20
N THR A 203 17.21 27.32 -8.19
CA THR A 203 17.41 27.77 -9.57
C THR A 203 16.12 28.29 -10.21
N ILE A 204 15.00 27.60 -10.01
CA ILE A 204 13.68 28.02 -10.52
C ILE A 204 13.28 29.35 -9.90
N ARG A 205 13.50 29.50 -8.58
CA ARG A 205 13.18 30.74 -7.85
C ARG A 205 14.02 31.91 -8.33
N GLU A 206 15.34 31.77 -8.39
CA GLU A 206 16.25 32.82 -8.86
C GLU A 206 15.93 33.23 -10.30
N ARG A 207 15.72 32.26 -11.20
CA ARG A 207 15.32 32.52 -12.59
C ARG A 207 14.00 33.29 -12.65
N SER A 208 13.02 32.87 -11.87
CA SER A 208 11.70 33.53 -11.85
C SER A 208 11.79 34.96 -11.32
N ASP A 209 12.58 35.20 -10.27
CA ASP A 209 12.81 36.53 -9.71
C ASP A 209 13.46 37.46 -10.75
N VAL A 210 14.46 36.98 -11.49
CA VAL A 210 15.11 37.74 -12.58
C VAL A 210 14.13 38.05 -13.70
N CYS A 211 13.37 37.06 -14.17
CA CYS A 211 12.40 37.25 -15.26
C CYS A 211 11.27 38.20 -14.86
N ASN A 212 10.75 38.08 -13.62
CA ASN A 212 9.72 38.97 -13.09
C ASN A 212 10.26 40.39 -12.92
N ALA A 213 11.51 40.58 -12.50
CA ALA A 213 12.13 41.90 -12.42
C ALA A 213 12.29 42.57 -13.78
N ILE A 214 12.63 41.80 -14.82
CA ILE A 214 12.75 42.29 -16.21
C ILE A 214 11.38 42.64 -16.80
N LYS A 215 10.37 41.83 -16.52
CA LYS A 215 9.01 41.96 -17.07
C LYS A 215 8.04 42.68 -16.14
N ALA A 216 8.54 43.46 -15.18
CA ALA A 216 7.77 44.26 -14.23
C ALA A 216 7.04 45.43 -14.92
N THR A 217 6.11 45.10 -15.80
CA THR A 217 5.16 46.00 -16.44
C THR A 217 3.77 45.53 -16.03
N GLU A 218 3.09 46.37 -15.24
CA GLU A 218 1.66 46.29 -14.92
C GLU A 218 1.22 45.15 -13.98
N GLY A 219 1.37 45.34 -12.67
CA GLY A 219 0.43 44.82 -11.65
C GLY A 219 0.14 43.31 -11.55
N ASP A 220 0.75 42.47 -12.37
CA ASP A 220 0.49 41.03 -12.45
C ASP A 220 1.24 40.25 -11.37
N ALA A 221 0.68 39.10 -11.01
CA ALA A 221 1.22 38.22 -9.99
C ALA A 221 2.56 37.57 -10.42
N THR A 222 3.37 37.18 -9.44
CA THR A 222 4.74 36.65 -9.60
C THR A 222 4.74 35.29 -10.30
N ALA A 223 4.84 35.31 -11.64
CA ALA A 223 4.85 34.10 -12.46
C ALA A 223 6.08 33.22 -12.19
N THR A 224 5.90 31.91 -12.33
CA THR A 224 7.01 30.95 -12.35
C THR A 224 7.47 30.74 -13.78
N TRP A 225 8.76 30.92 -14.05
CA TRP A 225 9.32 30.91 -15.40
C TRP A 225 10.04 29.62 -15.72
N MET A 226 9.74 29.03 -16.88
CA MET A 226 10.47 27.90 -17.45
C MET A 226 11.83 28.31 -18.01
N ALA A 227 12.75 27.36 -18.16
CA ALA A 227 14.07 27.59 -18.76
C ALA A 227 14.03 28.19 -20.19
N ASN A 228 12.97 27.94 -20.95
CA ASN A 228 12.78 28.49 -22.30
C ASN A 228 12.22 29.93 -22.32
N GLY A 229 12.02 30.56 -21.15
CA GLY A 229 11.50 31.93 -21.03
C GLY A 229 9.99 32.08 -21.17
N THR A 230 9.23 30.98 -21.11
CA THR A 230 7.75 30.98 -21.06
C THR A 230 7.23 30.77 -19.63
N GLU A 231 6.00 31.21 -19.36
CA GLU A 231 5.36 31.10 -18.05
C GLU A 231 4.83 29.68 -17.81
N TRP A 232 4.96 29.18 -16.59
CA TRP A 232 4.39 27.91 -16.18
C TRP A 232 2.89 28.02 -15.92
N SER A 233 2.10 27.19 -16.59
CA SER A 233 0.63 27.20 -16.49
C SER A 233 0.07 26.45 -15.28
N GLY A 234 0.90 25.70 -14.55
CA GLY A 234 0.51 24.98 -13.34
C GLY A 234 0.50 25.87 -12.09
N THR A 235 0.93 25.30 -10.98
CA THR A 235 1.01 25.99 -9.68
C THR A 235 2.26 26.86 -9.59
N TRP A 236 2.11 28.06 -9.03
CA TRP A 236 3.21 28.98 -8.77
C TRP A 236 3.76 28.86 -7.34
N VAL A 237 5.00 29.34 -7.14
CA VAL A 237 5.65 29.43 -5.81
C VAL A 237 4.82 30.32 -4.88
N GLU A 238 4.47 31.52 -5.37
CA GLU A 238 3.53 32.41 -4.71
C GLU A 238 2.16 32.25 -5.38
N PRO A 239 1.12 31.83 -4.64
CA PRO A 239 -0.19 31.58 -5.22
C PRO A 239 -0.78 32.83 -5.90
N ALA A 240 -1.30 32.68 -7.13
CA ALA A 240 -1.99 33.73 -7.87
C ALA A 240 -3.42 33.33 -8.26
N GLU A 241 -4.19 34.27 -8.82
CA GLU A 241 -5.54 33.99 -9.30
C GLU A 241 -5.50 32.92 -10.40
N ASN A 242 -6.17 31.79 -10.17
CA ASN A 242 -6.17 30.61 -11.06
C ASN A 242 -4.84 29.85 -11.19
N HIS A 243 -3.81 30.17 -10.38
CA HIS A 243 -2.50 29.49 -10.37
C HIS A 243 -2.05 29.17 -8.93
N MET A 244 -2.75 28.23 -8.29
CA MET A 244 -2.45 27.77 -6.93
C MET A 244 -2.75 26.29 -6.74
N LYS A 245 -2.25 25.69 -5.66
CA LYS A 245 -2.55 24.28 -5.33
C LYS A 245 -4.06 24.07 -5.25
N GLY A 246 -4.60 23.24 -6.14
CA GLY A 246 -6.04 22.98 -6.25
C GLY A 246 -6.82 23.90 -7.20
N HIS A 247 -6.17 24.88 -7.84
CA HIS A 247 -6.74 25.75 -8.86
C HIS A 247 -5.68 26.13 -9.89
N HIS A 248 -5.53 25.33 -10.95
CA HIS A 248 -4.56 25.54 -12.03
C HIS A 248 -5.02 24.84 -13.32
N ALA A 249 -4.49 25.29 -14.46
CA ALA A 249 -4.74 24.67 -15.75
C ALA A 249 -4.12 23.26 -15.83
N GLY A 250 -4.63 22.45 -16.77
CA GLY A 250 -4.03 21.17 -17.10
C GLY A 250 -2.77 21.36 -17.92
N VAL A 251 -1.76 20.54 -17.68
CA VAL A 251 -0.47 20.55 -18.37
C VAL A 251 -0.20 19.15 -18.90
N VAL A 252 0.18 19.05 -20.17
CA VAL A 252 0.66 17.81 -20.78
C VAL A 252 1.89 18.16 -21.62
N GLN A 253 3.02 17.55 -21.30
CA GLN A 253 4.30 17.78 -21.98
C GLN A 253 4.94 16.44 -22.35
N VAL A 254 5.27 16.26 -23.62
CA VAL A 254 6.02 15.09 -24.08
C VAL A 254 7.51 15.43 -23.94
N VAL A 255 8.17 14.84 -22.95
CA VAL A 255 9.59 15.08 -22.65
C VAL A 255 10.49 14.26 -23.58
N LEU A 256 10.11 13.01 -23.85
CA LEU A 256 10.77 12.16 -24.84
C LEU A 256 9.72 11.68 -25.84
N GLU A 257 9.95 11.94 -27.13
CA GLU A 257 9.08 11.47 -28.21
C GLU A 257 9.19 9.95 -28.41
N HIS A 258 8.17 9.38 -29.04
CA HIS A 258 8.13 7.96 -29.36
C HIS A 258 9.33 7.53 -30.23
N PRO A 259 10.02 6.41 -29.92
CA PRO A 259 11.22 5.98 -30.63
C PRO A 259 11.05 5.76 -32.15
N SER A 260 9.83 5.45 -32.58
CA SER A 260 9.47 5.22 -33.98
C SER A 260 9.00 6.48 -34.73
N GLY A 261 9.08 7.66 -34.10
CA GLY A 261 8.73 8.95 -34.72
C GLY A 261 9.68 9.37 -35.84
N SER A 262 9.24 10.31 -36.69
CA SER A 262 10.03 10.80 -37.84
C SER A 262 11.16 11.77 -37.46
N LYS A 263 11.13 12.32 -36.24
CA LYS A 263 12.18 13.16 -35.67
C LYS A 263 13.11 12.27 -34.86
N SER A 264 14.43 12.37 -35.08
CA SER A 264 15.41 11.78 -34.16
C SER A 264 15.14 12.33 -32.77
N GLN A 265 15.16 11.47 -31.73
CA GLN A 265 15.13 11.93 -30.35
C GLN A 265 16.19 13.04 -30.18
N PRO A 266 15.88 14.14 -29.47
CA PRO A 266 16.79 15.28 -29.36
C PRO A 266 18.18 14.80 -28.97
N GLU A 267 19.22 15.35 -29.61
CA GLU A 267 20.61 15.13 -29.19
C GLU A 267 20.71 15.59 -27.72
N LEU A 268 20.56 14.64 -26.81
CA LEU A 268 20.58 14.91 -25.37
C LEU A 268 21.95 15.49 -25.03
N GLN A 269 21.95 16.65 -24.38
CA GLN A 269 23.17 17.35 -23.94
C GLN A 269 23.81 16.59 -22.78
N VAL A 270 24.48 15.49 -23.10
CA VAL A 270 25.35 14.79 -22.17
C VAL A 270 26.70 14.71 -22.88
N SER A 271 27.56 15.69 -22.59
CA SER A 271 28.95 15.72 -23.05
C SER A 271 29.71 14.42 -22.69
N SER A 272 29.22 13.67 -21.70
CA SER A 272 29.74 12.40 -21.19
C SER A 272 29.34 11.13 -21.95
N VAL A 273 28.34 11.13 -22.85
CA VAL A 273 28.06 9.94 -23.70
C VAL A 273 29.26 9.62 -24.59
N SER A 274 30.07 10.63 -24.91
CA SER A 274 31.30 10.49 -25.69
C SER A 274 32.41 9.66 -25.01
N LEU A 275 32.32 9.42 -23.69
CA LEU A 275 33.35 8.72 -22.90
C LEU A 275 33.09 7.21 -22.76
N LEU A 276 31.87 6.74 -23.00
CA LEU A 276 31.48 5.33 -22.86
C LEU A 276 31.21 4.70 -24.22
N ASN A 277 31.68 3.46 -24.40
CA ASN A 277 31.36 2.70 -25.59
C ASN A 277 30.02 1.94 -25.42
N PHE A 278 29.02 2.29 -26.23
CA PHE A 278 27.71 1.63 -26.33
C PHE A 278 27.49 0.92 -27.68
N ASP A 279 28.56 0.58 -28.41
CA ASP A 279 28.49 -0.15 -29.67
C ASP A 279 27.67 -1.44 -29.53
N GLY A 280 26.67 -1.60 -30.39
CA GLY A 280 25.76 -2.76 -30.38
C GLY A 280 24.69 -2.75 -29.28
N ILE A 281 24.57 -1.67 -28.52
CA ILE A 281 23.50 -1.46 -27.53
C ILE A 281 22.45 -0.49 -28.11
N ASP A 282 21.17 -0.82 -27.93
CA ASP A 282 20.10 0.13 -28.25
C ASP A 282 20.15 1.29 -27.25
N VAL A 283 20.43 2.51 -27.74
CA VAL A 283 20.52 3.73 -26.94
C VAL A 283 19.22 4.53 -26.89
N ARG A 284 18.19 4.10 -27.63
CA ARG A 284 16.89 4.78 -27.66
C ARG A 284 16.18 4.66 -26.31
N LEU A 285 15.39 5.69 -25.98
CA LEU A 285 14.59 5.77 -24.77
C LEU A 285 13.09 5.65 -25.10
N PRO A 286 12.24 5.10 -24.22
CA PRO A 286 10.80 5.04 -24.46
C PRO A 286 10.18 6.44 -24.39
N MET A 287 8.96 6.58 -24.88
CA MET A 287 8.21 7.84 -24.75
C MET A 287 8.02 8.19 -23.27
N LEU A 288 8.28 9.45 -22.92
CA LEU A 288 8.14 9.98 -21.56
C LEU A 288 7.26 11.23 -21.58
N VAL A 289 6.19 11.21 -20.79
CA VAL A 289 5.17 12.26 -20.76
C VAL A 289 5.02 12.76 -19.33
N TYR A 290 5.21 14.06 -19.12
CA TYR A 290 4.78 14.76 -17.93
C TYR A 290 3.32 15.17 -18.09
N MET A 291 2.54 15.03 -17.03
CA MET A 291 1.19 15.59 -16.99
C MET A 291 0.80 16.06 -15.60
N ALA A 292 -0.01 17.11 -15.58
CA ALA A 292 -0.75 17.57 -14.43
C ALA A 292 -2.18 17.85 -14.89
N ARG A 293 -3.17 17.23 -14.26
CA ARG A 293 -4.58 17.48 -14.59
C ARG A 293 -5.01 18.86 -14.12
N ALA A 294 -5.97 19.46 -14.81
CA ALA A 294 -6.52 20.74 -14.36
C ALA A 294 -7.24 20.56 -13.03
N LYS A 295 -7.11 21.55 -12.14
CA LYS A 295 -7.82 21.60 -10.86
C LYS A 295 -8.59 22.90 -10.75
N SER A 296 -9.75 22.82 -10.11
CA SER A 296 -10.60 23.98 -9.85
C SER A 296 -11.29 23.83 -8.49
N PRO A 297 -11.45 24.90 -7.69
CA PRO A 297 -12.15 24.89 -6.41
C PRO A 297 -13.61 24.43 -6.53
N ASN A 298 -14.18 24.55 -7.73
CA ASN A 298 -15.57 24.19 -8.00
C ASN A 298 -15.77 22.68 -8.19
N TYR A 299 -14.70 21.91 -8.40
CA TYR A 299 -14.76 20.50 -8.74
C TYR A 299 -13.91 19.65 -7.80
N ASP A 300 -14.47 18.56 -7.29
CA ASP A 300 -13.71 17.56 -6.55
C ASP A 300 -12.78 16.82 -7.52
N HIS A 301 -11.48 16.88 -7.25
CA HIS A 301 -10.47 16.22 -8.06
C HIS A 301 -10.33 14.72 -7.74
N ASN A 302 -11.02 14.15 -6.74
CA ASN A 302 -11.02 12.70 -6.50
C ASN A 302 -9.63 12.09 -6.20
N LYS A 303 -8.66 12.89 -5.71
CA LYS A 303 -7.32 12.44 -5.26
C LYS A 303 -6.64 11.49 -6.27
N LYS A 304 -6.03 10.40 -5.82
CA LYS A 304 -5.29 9.44 -6.65
C LYS A 304 -6.14 8.83 -7.77
N ALA A 305 -7.40 8.49 -7.52
CA ALA A 305 -8.28 7.89 -8.53
C ALA A 305 -8.41 8.77 -9.79
N GLY A 306 -8.65 10.07 -9.60
CA GLY A 306 -8.70 10.99 -10.73
C GLY A 306 -7.30 11.26 -11.33
N ASN A 307 -6.23 11.15 -10.55
CA ASN A 307 -4.84 11.27 -11.03
C ASN A 307 -4.39 10.02 -11.81
N LEU A 308 -5.17 8.93 -11.77
CA LEU A 308 -4.99 7.73 -12.61
C LEU A 308 -5.94 7.73 -13.83
N ASN A 309 -7.14 8.30 -13.70
CA ASN A 309 -8.07 8.42 -14.82
C ASN A 309 -7.63 9.46 -15.86
N ALA A 310 -7.00 10.56 -15.44
CA ALA A 310 -6.45 11.54 -16.36
C ALA A 310 -5.40 10.93 -17.33
N PRO A 311 -4.34 10.24 -16.86
CA PRO A 311 -3.39 9.56 -17.75
C PRO A 311 -4.06 8.46 -18.57
N LEU A 312 -5.09 7.78 -18.04
CA LEU A 312 -5.82 6.76 -18.80
C LEU A 312 -6.48 7.33 -20.08
N ARG A 313 -6.91 8.60 -20.05
CA ARG A 313 -7.44 9.31 -21.23
C ARG A 313 -6.34 9.84 -22.15
N VAL A 314 -5.34 10.48 -21.58
CA VAL A 314 -4.23 11.06 -22.36
C VAL A 314 -3.45 9.97 -23.11
N SER A 315 -3.12 8.87 -22.43
CA SER A 315 -2.47 7.72 -23.06
C SER A 315 -3.33 7.09 -24.15
N ALA A 316 -4.66 7.11 -24.05
CA ALA A 316 -5.53 6.65 -25.13
C ALA A 316 -5.36 7.48 -26.41
N LEU A 317 -5.02 8.77 -26.29
CA LEU A 317 -4.75 9.62 -27.45
C LEU A 317 -3.33 9.46 -28.01
N LEU A 318 -2.35 9.15 -27.15
CA LEU A 318 -0.93 9.12 -27.52
C LEU A 318 -0.44 7.75 -28.00
N SER A 319 -0.68 6.69 -27.22
CA SER A 319 -0.17 5.34 -27.48
C SER A 319 -1.28 4.30 -27.63
N ASN A 320 -2.40 4.51 -26.94
CA ASN A 320 -3.52 3.59 -26.79
C ASN A 320 -3.09 2.14 -26.51
N ALA A 321 -2.13 1.95 -25.61
CA ALA A 321 -1.62 0.63 -25.30
C ALA A 321 -2.73 -0.27 -24.71
N PRO A 322 -2.87 -1.54 -25.14
CA PRO A 322 -3.92 -2.43 -24.62
C PRO A 322 -3.76 -2.77 -23.13
N PHE A 323 -2.56 -2.56 -22.57
CA PHE A 323 -2.25 -2.80 -21.17
C PHE A 323 -1.73 -1.52 -20.51
N VAL A 324 -2.08 -1.37 -19.23
CA VAL A 324 -1.70 -0.22 -18.40
C VAL A 324 -1.19 -0.74 -17.07
N ILE A 325 0.00 -0.35 -16.63
CA ILE A 325 0.51 -0.67 -15.29
C ILE A 325 0.74 0.61 -14.50
N ASN A 326 0.37 0.60 -13.21
CA ASN A 326 0.48 1.78 -12.37
C ASN A 326 1.45 1.59 -11.20
N PHE A 327 2.11 2.68 -10.82
CA PHE A 327 3.07 2.77 -9.72
C PHE A 327 2.79 3.98 -8.84
N ASP A 328 2.96 3.79 -7.54
CA ASP A 328 3.25 4.88 -6.62
C ASP A 328 4.70 5.37 -6.85
N CYS A 329 4.95 6.67 -6.68
CA CYS A 329 6.27 7.26 -6.95
C CYS A 329 7.41 6.71 -6.07
N ASP A 330 7.08 6.06 -4.96
CA ASP A 330 8.03 5.41 -4.06
C ASP A 330 8.26 3.93 -4.36
N HIS A 331 7.70 3.39 -5.46
CA HIS A 331 7.92 2.02 -5.90
C HIS A 331 8.63 2.00 -7.25
N TYR A 332 9.65 1.16 -7.39
CA TYR A 332 10.48 1.05 -8.58
C TYR A 332 10.57 -0.39 -9.09
N ILE A 333 11.05 -0.56 -10.33
CA ILE A 333 11.30 -1.87 -10.94
C ILE A 333 12.62 -2.46 -10.41
N ASN A 334 12.50 -3.52 -9.60
CA ASN A 334 13.64 -4.23 -9.01
C ASN A 334 14.13 -5.38 -9.90
N ASP A 335 13.25 -5.98 -10.71
CA ASP A 335 13.61 -6.94 -11.77
C ASP A 335 13.07 -6.42 -13.11
N SER A 336 13.98 -6.15 -14.06
CA SER A 336 13.63 -5.65 -15.40
C SER A 336 12.70 -6.54 -16.21
N LYS A 337 12.55 -7.82 -15.85
CA LYS A 337 11.65 -8.75 -16.54
C LYS A 337 10.21 -8.69 -16.03
N ALA A 338 9.91 -7.82 -15.06
CA ALA A 338 8.58 -7.69 -14.45
C ALA A 338 7.45 -7.48 -15.47
N LEU A 339 7.65 -6.64 -16.49
CA LEU A 339 6.62 -6.39 -17.51
C LEU A 339 6.39 -7.63 -18.40
N ARG A 340 7.46 -8.32 -18.79
CA ARG A 340 7.37 -9.60 -19.52
C ARG A 340 6.68 -10.68 -18.68
N ALA A 341 6.98 -10.76 -17.39
CA ALA A 341 6.35 -11.67 -16.45
C ALA A 341 4.83 -11.48 -16.38
N ALA A 342 4.36 -10.23 -16.35
CA ALA A 342 2.93 -9.95 -16.40
C ALA A 342 2.30 -10.39 -17.74
N MET A 343 3.02 -10.19 -18.86
CA MET A 343 2.57 -10.60 -20.19
C MET A 343 2.36 -12.10 -20.33
N CYS A 344 3.15 -12.94 -19.65
CA CYS A 344 2.91 -14.38 -19.61
C CYS A 344 1.48 -14.73 -19.18
N PHE A 345 0.89 -13.97 -18.25
CA PHE A 345 -0.48 -14.19 -17.79
C PHE A 345 -1.52 -13.54 -18.68
N MET A 346 -1.26 -12.33 -19.17
CA MET A 346 -2.17 -11.60 -20.05
C MET A 346 -2.36 -12.25 -21.42
N LEU A 347 -1.32 -12.95 -21.91
CA LEU A 347 -1.28 -13.59 -23.21
C LEU A 347 -1.41 -15.12 -23.15
N ASP A 348 -1.71 -15.68 -21.97
CA ASP A 348 -1.92 -17.12 -21.82
C ASP A 348 -3.09 -17.59 -22.69
N ALA A 349 -2.83 -18.45 -23.68
CA ALA A 349 -3.84 -18.94 -24.62
C ALA A 349 -5.00 -19.70 -23.94
N ARG A 350 -4.85 -20.11 -22.68
CA ARG A 350 -5.90 -20.86 -21.95
C ARG A 350 -6.99 -19.94 -21.39
N ASP A 351 -6.61 -18.78 -20.84
CA ASP A 351 -7.53 -17.88 -20.12
C ASP A 351 -7.07 -16.41 -20.00
N GLY A 352 -5.98 -16.02 -20.68
CA GLY A 352 -5.40 -14.67 -20.61
C GLY A 352 -6.39 -13.59 -21.05
N ASP A 353 -7.25 -13.89 -22.02
CA ASP A 353 -8.31 -12.98 -22.49
C ASP A 353 -9.37 -12.64 -21.43
N ASN A 354 -9.57 -13.50 -20.42
CA ASN A 354 -10.45 -13.23 -19.27
C ASN A 354 -9.70 -12.63 -18.07
N THR A 355 -8.39 -12.42 -18.19
CA THR A 355 -7.59 -11.75 -17.17
C THR A 355 -7.70 -10.23 -17.35
N ALA A 356 -8.28 -9.57 -16.35
CA ALA A 356 -8.37 -8.12 -16.29
C ALA A 356 -7.09 -7.49 -15.76
N PHE A 357 -6.45 -8.10 -14.76
CA PHE A 357 -5.22 -7.55 -14.20
C PHE A 357 -4.31 -8.60 -13.57
N VAL A 358 -3.01 -8.29 -13.57
CA VAL A 358 -1.94 -9.03 -12.90
C VAL A 358 -1.39 -8.16 -11.77
N GLN A 359 -1.60 -8.59 -10.52
CA GLN A 359 -1.07 -7.92 -9.33
C GLN A 359 0.25 -8.57 -8.91
N PHE A 360 1.23 -7.74 -8.58
CA PHE A 360 2.50 -8.18 -7.99
C PHE A 360 2.49 -7.99 -6.46
N PRO A 361 3.28 -8.76 -5.71
CA PRO A 361 3.53 -8.47 -4.31
C PRO A 361 4.24 -7.13 -4.15
N GLN A 362 3.80 -6.32 -3.18
CA GLN A 362 4.54 -5.12 -2.78
C GLN A 362 5.62 -5.53 -1.79
N ARG A 363 6.84 -5.06 -2.03
CA ARG A 363 8.00 -5.28 -1.18
C ARG A 363 8.58 -3.96 -0.77
N PHE A 364 9.17 -3.94 0.41
CA PHE A 364 9.69 -2.71 0.98
C PHE A 364 11.15 -2.87 1.36
N GLU A 365 11.94 -1.86 0.99
CA GLU A 365 13.30 -1.66 1.50
C GLU A 365 13.27 -0.72 2.69
N ASN A 366 14.44 -0.55 3.34
CA ASN A 366 14.59 0.29 4.52
C ASN A 366 13.57 -0.07 5.61
N VAL A 367 13.51 -1.35 5.95
CA VAL A 367 12.78 -1.86 7.12
C VAL A 367 13.82 -2.29 8.16
N ASP A 368 13.56 -2.04 9.44
CA ASP A 368 14.47 -2.49 10.50
C ASP A 368 14.65 -4.02 10.45
N PRO A 369 15.84 -4.56 10.79
CA PRO A 369 16.11 -6.01 10.68
C PRO A 369 15.15 -6.91 11.47
N THR A 370 14.43 -6.37 12.46
CA THR A 370 13.46 -7.13 13.27
C THR A 370 12.01 -6.93 12.83
N ASP A 371 11.78 -6.12 11.79
CA ASP A 371 10.49 -5.68 11.28
C ASP A 371 9.47 -5.38 12.40
N ARG A 372 9.88 -4.49 13.30
CA ARG A 372 9.20 -4.24 14.57
C ARG A 372 7.72 -3.88 14.40
N TYR A 373 7.40 -3.17 13.32
CA TYR A 373 6.05 -2.71 13.01
C TYR A 373 5.35 -3.52 11.91
N GLY A 374 5.92 -4.65 11.48
CA GLY A 374 5.32 -5.53 10.48
C GLY A 374 5.10 -4.85 9.13
N ASN A 375 6.05 -4.01 8.70
CA ASN A 375 6.00 -3.24 7.47
C ASN A 375 6.09 -4.14 6.23
N HIS A 376 6.81 -5.27 6.28
CA HIS A 376 6.87 -6.18 5.13
C HIS A 376 5.52 -6.84 4.82
N ASN A 377 4.65 -6.99 5.82
CA ASN A 377 3.31 -7.56 5.70
C ASN A 377 3.24 -8.89 4.91
N ARG A 378 4.26 -9.74 5.07
CA ARG A 378 4.45 -11.00 4.30
C ARG A 378 3.27 -11.95 4.45
N VAL A 379 2.60 -12.00 5.61
CA VAL A 379 1.43 -12.87 5.83
C VAL A 379 0.27 -12.52 4.88
N PHE A 380 0.08 -11.24 4.57
CA PHE A 380 -0.94 -10.80 3.62
C PHE A 380 -0.52 -11.08 2.18
N PHE A 381 0.66 -10.62 1.76
CA PHE A 381 1.13 -10.75 0.38
C PHE A 381 1.46 -12.20 0.00
N ASP A 382 2.07 -12.98 0.88
CA ASP A 382 2.52 -14.36 0.60
C ASP A 382 1.62 -15.44 1.20
N GLY A 383 0.61 -15.07 1.97
CA GLY A 383 -0.38 -16.01 2.49
C GLY A 383 -1.76 -15.75 1.89
N ALA A 384 -2.34 -14.59 2.21
CA ALA A 384 -3.71 -14.26 1.83
C ALA A 384 -3.87 -14.06 0.31
N MET A 385 -2.95 -13.38 -0.38
CA MET A 385 -3.09 -13.16 -1.83
C MET A 385 -2.94 -14.43 -2.67
N TYR A 386 -1.99 -15.33 -2.33
CA TYR A 386 -1.87 -16.62 -3.02
C TYR A 386 -3.11 -17.51 -2.89
N ALA A 387 -3.83 -17.37 -1.77
CA ALA A 387 -5.09 -18.08 -1.57
C ALA A 387 -6.15 -17.69 -2.61
N LEU A 388 -6.13 -16.45 -3.10
CA LEU A 388 -7.15 -15.93 -4.02
C LEU A 388 -6.97 -16.39 -5.47
N ASN A 389 -5.74 -16.75 -5.87
CA ASN A 389 -5.45 -17.32 -7.18
C ASN A 389 -6.24 -18.62 -7.46
N GLY A 390 -6.66 -19.33 -6.42
CA GLY A 390 -7.47 -20.53 -6.53
C GLY A 390 -8.95 -20.30 -6.86
N PHE A 391 -9.38 -19.04 -6.94
CA PHE A 391 -10.76 -18.65 -7.22
C PHE A 391 -10.82 -17.65 -8.38
N GLN A 392 -11.14 -16.38 -8.09
CA GLN A 392 -11.27 -15.34 -9.10
C GLN A 392 -9.99 -14.49 -9.25
N GLY A 393 -9.06 -14.58 -8.30
CA GLY A 393 -7.78 -13.88 -8.32
C GLY A 393 -7.61 -12.82 -7.22
N PRO A 394 -6.39 -12.27 -7.06
CA PRO A 394 -6.07 -11.26 -6.05
C PRO A 394 -6.86 -9.97 -6.26
N SER A 395 -7.08 -9.22 -5.18
CA SER A 395 -7.60 -7.85 -5.27
C SER A 395 -6.51 -6.89 -5.77
N TYR A 396 -6.92 -5.77 -6.37
CA TYR A 396 -6.01 -4.66 -6.70
C TYR A 396 -5.59 -3.91 -5.43
N LEU A 397 -4.30 -3.62 -5.30
CA LEU A 397 -3.68 -3.06 -4.08
C LEU A 397 -3.01 -1.69 -4.29
N GLY A 398 -3.33 -1.00 -5.39
CA GLY A 398 -2.96 0.41 -5.59
C GLY A 398 -1.65 0.67 -6.35
N THR A 399 -0.75 -0.31 -6.49
CA THR A 399 0.55 -0.17 -7.19
C THR A 399 1.04 -1.53 -7.68
N GLY A 400 1.92 -1.54 -8.69
CA GLY A 400 2.50 -2.75 -9.27
C GLY A 400 1.45 -3.69 -9.86
N CYS A 401 0.45 -3.13 -10.53
CA CYS A 401 -0.69 -3.88 -11.08
C CYS A 401 -0.86 -3.56 -12.56
N MET A 402 -0.70 -4.56 -13.42
CA MET A 402 -0.92 -4.42 -14.85
C MET A 402 -2.37 -4.75 -15.17
N PHE A 403 -3.11 -3.79 -15.70
CA PHE A 403 -4.48 -3.90 -16.16
C PHE A 403 -4.56 -4.07 -17.68
N ARG A 404 -5.59 -4.77 -18.11
CA ARG A 404 -6.14 -4.67 -19.46
C ARG A 404 -6.96 -3.39 -19.54
N ARG A 405 -6.66 -2.52 -20.51
CA ARG A 405 -7.31 -1.22 -20.70
C ARG A 405 -8.84 -1.34 -20.79
N LEU A 406 -9.34 -2.35 -21.50
CA LEU A 406 -10.78 -2.60 -21.62
C LEU A 406 -11.49 -2.90 -20.28
N ALA A 407 -10.80 -3.57 -19.34
CA ALA A 407 -11.37 -3.82 -18.01
C ALA A 407 -11.47 -2.51 -17.20
N LEU A 408 -10.48 -1.62 -17.34
CA LEU A 408 -10.55 -0.27 -16.78
C LEU A 408 -11.68 0.52 -17.42
N TYR A 409 -11.89 0.42 -18.73
CA TYR A 409 -13.04 1.03 -19.42
C TYR A 409 -14.41 0.51 -19.00
N GLY A 410 -14.48 -0.50 -18.13
CA GLY A 410 -15.74 -1.05 -17.66
C GLY A 410 -16.41 -1.96 -18.70
N ILE A 411 -15.66 -2.43 -19.69
CA ILE A 411 -16.14 -3.40 -20.66
C ILE A 411 -16.08 -4.79 -20.04
N ASP A 412 -17.15 -5.57 -20.22
CA ASP A 412 -17.24 -6.95 -19.73
C ASP A 412 -16.16 -7.86 -20.37
N PRO A 413 -15.74 -8.95 -19.70
CA PRO A 413 -14.80 -9.92 -20.26
C PRO A 413 -15.40 -10.62 -21.48
N PRO A 414 -14.59 -11.15 -22.41
CA PRO A 414 -15.07 -11.82 -23.62
C PRO A 414 -16.20 -12.83 -23.37
N ARG A 415 -16.11 -13.59 -22.27
CA ARG A 415 -17.13 -14.56 -21.86
C ARG A 415 -18.55 -13.97 -21.62
N TRP A 416 -18.63 -12.72 -21.16
CA TRP A 416 -19.89 -12.06 -20.78
C TRP A 416 -20.24 -10.87 -21.69
N ARG A 417 -19.34 -10.56 -22.63
CA ARG A 417 -19.42 -9.42 -23.53
C ARG A 417 -20.35 -9.73 -24.70
N SER A 418 -21.11 -8.72 -25.14
CA SER A 418 -21.85 -8.75 -26.41
C SER A 418 -20.90 -8.44 -27.58
N ASP A 419 -21.11 -9.09 -28.73
CA ASP A 419 -20.30 -8.82 -29.93
C ASP A 419 -20.51 -7.38 -30.45
N ASP A 420 -21.69 -6.81 -30.24
CA ASP A 420 -22.06 -5.45 -30.67
C ASP A 420 -21.92 -4.40 -29.55
N ILE A 421 -20.69 -4.02 -29.19
CA ILE A 421 -20.46 -2.89 -28.26
C ILE A 421 -20.52 -1.57 -29.03
N GLN A 422 -21.45 -0.69 -28.63
CA GLN A 422 -21.47 0.71 -29.07
C GLN A 422 -20.71 1.58 -28.07
N VAL A 423 -19.84 2.47 -28.58
CA VAL A 423 -19.15 3.46 -27.75
C VAL A 423 -20.13 4.60 -27.42
N ASP A 424 -20.45 4.74 -26.14
CA ASP A 424 -21.41 5.73 -25.64
C ASP A 424 -20.71 7.02 -25.19
N THR A 425 -21.20 8.16 -25.67
CA THR A 425 -20.71 9.49 -25.27
C THR A 425 -21.04 9.82 -23.81
N VAL A 426 -22.11 9.23 -23.25
CA VAL A 426 -22.42 9.31 -21.81
C VAL A 426 -21.35 8.60 -20.99
N MET A 427 -20.81 7.50 -21.51
CA MET A 427 -19.80 6.73 -20.80
C MET A 427 -18.43 7.41 -20.82
N PHE A 428 -17.95 7.77 -22.01
CA PHE A 428 -16.56 8.23 -22.20
C PHE A 428 -16.40 9.76 -22.35
N GLY A 429 -17.48 10.50 -22.54
CA GLY A 429 -17.48 11.93 -22.86
C GLY A 429 -17.58 12.22 -24.36
N ASN A 430 -17.61 13.51 -24.70
CA ASN A 430 -17.88 13.98 -26.06
C ASN A 430 -16.63 14.19 -26.94
N SER A 431 -15.45 13.78 -26.45
CA SER A 431 -14.19 13.88 -27.21
C SER A 431 -14.20 12.89 -28.36
N VAL A 432 -14.31 13.39 -29.60
CA VAL A 432 -14.31 12.54 -30.81
C VAL A 432 -13.00 11.73 -30.94
N PRO A 433 -11.79 12.32 -30.72
CA PRO A 433 -10.55 11.55 -30.77
C PRO A 433 -10.50 10.44 -29.71
N LEU A 434 -10.96 10.71 -28.49
CA LEU A 434 -11.01 9.70 -27.42
C LEU A 434 -11.98 8.57 -27.78
N LEU A 435 -13.18 8.88 -28.29
CA LEU A 435 -14.16 7.87 -28.70
C LEU A 435 -13.63 6.97 -29.82
N LYS A 436 -12.92 7.55 -30.80
CA LYS A 436 -12.24 6.77 -31.86
C LYS A 436 -11.16 5.86 -31.29
N SER A 437 -10.36 6.35 -30.34
CA SER A 437 -9.34 5.55 -29.66
C SER A 437 -9.95 4.39 -28.85
N VAL A 438 -11.05 4.63 -28.14
CA VAL A 438 -11.79 3.59 -27.42
C VAL A 438 -12.32 2.53 -28.38
N LEU A 439 -12.86 2.94 -29.55
CA LEU A 439 -13.32 2.01 -30.58
C LEU A 439 -12.17 1.15 -31.13
N ALA A 440 -11.02 1.75 -31.41
CA ALA A 440 -9.82 1.03 -31.86
C ALA A 440 -9.37 0.00 -30.80
N ALA A 441 -9.41 0.36 -29.51
CA ALA A 441 -9.10 -0.56 -28.41
C ALA A 441 -10.10 -1.72 -28.32
N LEU A 442 -11.39 -1.48 -28.56
CA LEU A 442 -12.43 -2.52 -28.61
C LEU A 442 -12.20 -3.50 -29.77
N ASN A 443 -11.81 -2.98 -30.93
CA ASN A 443 -11.45 -3.76 -32.12
C ASN A 443 -10.08 -4.45 -32.00
N GLN A 444 -9.37 -4.26 -30.88
CA GLN A 444 -8.02 -4.79 -30.63
C GLN A 444 -7.00 -4.36 -31.70
N GLU A 445 -7.17 -3.15 -32.25
CA GLU A 445 -6.23 -2.59 -33.22
C GLU A 445 -4.89 -2.30 -32.52
N ARG A 446 -3.82 -2.96 -32.99
CA ARG A 446 -2.48 -2.91 -32.35
C ARG A 446 -1.55 -1.84 -32.92
N GLY A 447 -1.97 -1.15 -33.98
CA GLY A 447 -1.15 -0.20 -34.73
C GLY A 447 -1.78 1.18 -34.75
N ILE A 448 -1.57 1.94 -33.68
CA ILE A 448 -1.88 3.38 -33.70
C ILE A 448 -0.58 4.11 -33.93
N THR A 449 -0.47 4.76 -35.08
CA THR A 449 0.66 5.62 -35.40
C THR A 449 0.72 6.74 -34.36
N PRO A 450 1.89 7.04 -33.77
CA PRO A 450 2.03 8.16 -32.86
C PRO A 450 1.45 9.43 -33.49
N PRO A 451 0.63 10.20 -32.77
CA PRO A 451 0.02 11.41 -33.31
C PRO A 451 1.08 12.48 -33.59
N ASN A 452 0.82 13.36 -34.55
CA ASN A 452 1.70 14.50 -34.83
C ASN A 452 1.55 15.55 -33.72
N LEU A 453 2.58 15.71 -32.90
CA LEU A 453 2.59 16.63 -31.74
C LEU A 453 2.61 18.12 -32.15
N ASP A 454 2.95 18.44 -33.39
CA ASP A 454 2.94 19.82 -33.90
C ASP A 454 1.51 20.31 -34.26
N ASP A 455 0.51 19.43 -34.19
CA ASP A 455 -0.89 19.75 -34.45
C ASP A 455 -1.54 20.43 -33.23
N SER A 456 -1.83 21.73 -33.38
CA SER A 456 -2.49 22.53 -32.33
C SER A 456 -3.87 22.01 -31.92
N SER A 457 -4.59 21.34 -32.84
CA SER A 457 -5.89 20.75 -32.53
C SER A 457 -5.76 19.52 -31.61
N PHE A 458 -4.68 18.76 -31.78
CA PHE A 458 -4.37 17.61 -30.92
C PHE A 458 -3.96 18.05 -29.50
N LEU A 459 -3.16 19.12 -29.38
CA LEU A 459 -2.79 19.72 -28.09
C LEU A 459 -4.02 20.25 -27.33
N ALA A 460 -4.97 20.89 -28.04
CA ALA A 460 -6.22 21.35 -27.46
C ALA A 460 -7.08 20.19 -26.95
N GLU A 461 -7.10 19.06 -27.67
CA GLU A 461 -7.80 17.85 -27.24
C GLU A 461 -7.17 17.24 -25.98
N MET A 462 -5.83 17.14 -25.93
CA MET A 462 -5.12 16.64 -24.75
C MET A 462 -5.44 17.47 -23.50
N THR A 463 -5.48 18.80 -23.64
CA THR A 463 -5.88 19.72 -22.56
C THR A 463 -7.35 19.51 -22.16
N THR A 464 -8.24 19.25 -23.14
CA THR A 464 -9.66 19.01 -22.91
C THR A 464 -9.89 17.76 -22.07
N VAL A 465 -9.25 16.63 -22.40
CA VAL A 465 -9.41 15.36 -21.70
C VAL A 465 -8.78 15.33 -20.30
N VAL A 466 -7.99 16.33 -19.93
CA VAL A 466 -7.48 16.50 -18.55
C VAL A 466 -8.13 17.67 -17.81
N SER A 467 -9.17 18.28 -18.38
CA SER A 467 -9.90 19.37 -17.74
C SER A 467 -10.63 18.90 -16.46
N ALA A 468 -10.78 19.81 -15.49
CA ALA A 468 -11.40 19.51 -14.20
C ALA A 468 -12.89 19.13 -14.34
N SER A 469 -13.53 19.54 -15.44
CA SER A 469 -14.94 19.31 -15.73
C SER A 469 -15.21 18.12 -16.66
N PHE A 470 -14.18 17.45 -17.19
CA PHE A 470 -14.39 16.36 -18.16
C PHE A 470 -15.23 15.20 -17.59
N ASP A 471 -15.09 14.93 -16.30
CA ASP A 471 -15.81 13.85 -15.60
C ASP A 471 -17.28 14.18 -15.33
N ILE A 472 -17.70 15.43 -15.56
CA ILE A 472 -19.04 15.89 -15.22
C ILE A 472 -20.02 15.37 -16.25
N GLY A 473 -21.04 14.66 -15.78
CA GLY A 473 -22.06 14.08 -16.65
C GLY A 473 -21.59 12.84 -17.42
N THR A 474 -20.35 12.39 -17.22
CA THR A 474 -19.80 11.15 -17.80
C THR A 474 -19.68 10.06 -16.75
N ASP A 475 -19.51 8.79 -17.14
CA ASP A 475 -19.34 7.66 -16.20
C ASP A 475 -17.91 7.45 -15.69
N TRP A 476 -16.99 8.37 -16.00
CA TRP A 476 -15.66 8.42 -15.41
C TRP A 476 -15.72 8.43 -13.88
N GLY A 477 -15.00 7.49 -13.27
CA GLY A 477 -14.98 7.28 -11.82
C GLY A 477 -16.21 6.62 -11.22
N ARG A 478 -17.25 6.31 -12.01
CA ARG A 478 -18.41 5.51 -11.58
C ARG A 478 -18.41 4.12 -12.22
N GLY A 479 -18.36 4.06 -13.55
CA GLY A 479 -18.31 2.83 -14.34
C GLY A 479 -17.02 2.68 -15.15
N VAL A 480 -16.35 3.80 -15.46
CA VAL A 480 -15.13 3.86 -16.26
C VAL A 480 -13.94 4.26 -15.38
N GLY A 481 -12.82 3.58 -15.57
CA GLY A 481 -11.55 3.84 -14.90
C GLY A 481 -11.53 3.39 -13.43
N TYR A 482 -10.74 4.12 -12.65
CA TYR A 482 -10.59 3.99 -11.20
C TYR A 482 -11.71 4.72 -10.47
N ILE A 483 -12.25 4.10 -9.42
CA ILE A 483 -13.51 4.53 -8.78
C ILE A 483 -13.32 5.73 -7.84
N TYR A 484 -14.19 6.72 -7.98
CA TYR A 484 -14.14 7.99 -7.24
C TYR A 484 -14.83 7.94 -5.87
N LYS A 485 -14.63 9.01 -5.09
CA LYS A 485 -15.35 9.31 -3.84
C LYS A 485 -15.20 8.26 -2.73
N ILE A 486 -14.13 7.46 -2.78
CA ILE A 486 -13.77 6.54 -1.71
C ILE A 486 -12.26 6.61 -1.46
N ALA A 487 -11.85 6.42 -0.19
CA ALA A 487 -10.45 6.52 0.21
C ALA A 487 -9.58 5.31 -0.21
N THR A 488 -10.22 4.18 -0.50
CA THR A 488 -9.60 2.93 -0.98
C THR A 488 -10.13 2.63 -2.38
N GLU A 489 -9.80 3.50 -3.33
CA GLU A 489 -10.21 3.37 -4.73
C GLU A 489 -9.70 2.08 -5.36
N ASP A 490 -8.56 1.60 -4.88
CA ASP A 490 -7.90 0.38 -5.30
C ASP A 490 -8.79 -0.85 -5.09
N MET A 491 -9.20 -1.09 -3.85
CA MET A 491 -10.02 -2.24 -3.50
C MET A 491 -11.38 -2.19 -4.22
N VAL A 492 -11.99 -1.01 -4.32
CA VAL A 492 -13.30 -0.85 -4.99
C VAL A 492 -13.20 -1.04 -6.50
N THR A 493 -12.12 -0.54 -7.12
CA THR A 493 -11.89 -0.74 -8.56
C THR A 493 -11.70 -2.22 -8.87
N GLY A 494 -10.89 -2.94 -8.06
CA GLY A 494 -10.75 -4.39 -8.18
C GLY A 494 -12.07 -5.13 -7.98
N PHE A 495 -12.86 -4.75 -6.96
CA PHE A 495 -14.18 -5.33 -6.69
C PHE A 495 -15.16 -5.12 -7.86
N ARG A 496 -15.20 -3.92 -8.46
CA ARG A 496 -16.02 -3.64 -9.64
C ARG A 496 -15.66 -4.58 -10.78
N ILE A 497 -14.36 -4.66 -11.10
CA ILE A 497 -13.85 -5.49 -12.20
C ILE A 497 -14.20 -6.97 -11.98
N HIS A 498 -13.98 -7.50 -10.77
CA HIS A 498 -14.41 -8.87 -10.43
C HIS A 498 -15.93 -9.03 -10.46
N GLY A 499 -16.69 -8.01 -10.05
CA GLY A 499 -18.15 -7.99 -10.13
C GLY A 499 -18.70 -8.09 -11.56
N GLN A 500 -17.93 -7.65 -12.56
CA GLN A 500 -18.25 -7.82 -13.98
C GLN A 500 -17.95 -9.23 -14.52
N GLY A 501 -17.27 -10.07 -13.73
CA GLY A 501 -16.92 -11.45 -14.07
C GLY A 501 -15.50 -11.62 -14.60
N TRP A 502 -14.67 -10.58 -14.56
CA TRP A 502 -13.24 -10.69 -14.88
C TRP A 502 -12.48 -11.51 -13.84
N HIS A 503 -11.37 -12.13 -14.27
CA HIS A 503 -10.39 -12.76 -13.39
C HIS A 503 -9.16 -11.86 -13.20
N SER A 504 -8.41 -12.10 -12.14
CA SER A 504 -7.07 -11.53 -11.94
C SER A 504 -6.04 -12.60 -11.60
N MET A 505 -4.78 -12.23 -11.73
CA MET A 505 -3.63 -13.11 -11.52
C MET A 505 -2.68 -12.48 -10.50
N TYR A 506 -2.11 -13.29 -9.61
CA TYR A 506 -1.04 -12.85 -8.72
C TYR A 506 0.29 -13.42 -9.23
N CYS A 507 1.17 -12.53 -9.69
CA CYS A 507 2.46 -12.91 -10.27
C CYS A 507 3.53 -13.04 -9.19
N THR A 508 4.14 -14.21 -9.08
CA THR A 508 5.31 -14.42 -8.22
C THR A 508 6.54 -14.69 -9.06
N MET A 509 7.57 -13.89 -8.85
CA MET A 509 8.89 -14.05 -9.45
C MET A 509 9.90 -14.56 -8.42
N GLU A 510 11.04 -15.06 -8.88
CA GLU A 510 12.13 -15.51 -8.01
C GLU A 510 12.82 -14.32 -7.34
N VAL A 511 13.14 -13.29 -8.14
CA VAL A 511 13.51 -11.96 -7.66
C VAL A 511 12.24 -11.14 -7.57
N ASP A 512 12.06 -10.40 -6.48
CA ASP A 512 10.88 -9.57 -6.31
C ASP A 512 10.81 -8.51 -7.43
N ALA A 513 9.67 -8.41 -8.11
CA ALA A 513 9.52 -7.57 -9.30
C ALA A 513 9.64 -6.07 -9.00
N PHE A 514 9.04 -5.65 -7.88
CA PHE A 514 8.95 -4.26 -7.46
C PHE A 514 9.33 -4.12 -6.00
N CYS A 515 10.04 -3.05 -5.69
CA CYS A 515 10.40 -2.65 -4.34
C CYS A 515 10.02 -1.19 -4.13
N GLY A 516 9.62 -0.83 -2.92
CA GLY A 516 9.37 0.56 -2.53
C GLY A 516 9.84 0.88 -1.12
N THR A 517 9.52 2.08 -0.65
CA THR A 517 9.97 2.55 0.67
C THR A 517 8.90 2.33 1.73
N ALA A 518 9.27 1.72 2.87
CA ALA A 518 8.34 1.52 3.98
C ALA A 518 8.02 2.83 4.73
N PRO A 519 6.88 2.91 5.45
CA PRO A 519 6.62 4.01 6.38
C PRO A 519 7.72 4.11 7.45
N ILE A 520 8.16 5.34 7.70
CA ILE A 520 9.33 5.66 8.53
C ILE A 520 9.18 5.33 10.01
N ASN A 521 7.98 5.34 10.60
CA ASN A 521 7.79 5.06 12.03
C ASN A 521 6.37 4.57 12.36
N LEU A 522 6.13 4.23 13.64
CA LEU A 522 4.83 3.72 14.10
C LEU A 522 3.69 4.71 13.88
N THR A 523 3.92 6.02 14.06
CA THR A 523 2.89 7.05 13.89
C THR A 523 2.40 7.08 12.43
N GLU A 524 3.33 7.14 11.48
CA GLU A 524 3.01 7.15 10.05
C GLU A 524 2.34 5.85 9.61
N ARG A 525 2.83 4.71 10.12
CA ARG A 525 2.22 3.41 9.88
C ARG A 525 0.77 3.34 10.41
N LEU A 526 0.49 3.87 11.59
CA LEU A 526 -0.89 3.91 12.13
C LEU A 526 -1.81 4.82 11.30
N TYR A 527 -1.33 5.98 10.82
CA TYR A 527 -2.11 6.82 9.91
C TYR A 527 -2.46 6.11 8.61
N GLN A 528 -1.52 5.34 8.05
CA GLN A 528 -1.77 4.52 6.87
C GLN A 528 -2.87 3.49 7.13
N ILE A 529 -2.80 2.77 8.27
CA ILE A 529 -3.82 1.80 8.66
C ILE A 529 -5.19 2.44 8.88
N VAL A 530 -5.24 3.64 9.46
CA VAL A 530 -6.49 4.40 9.63
C VAL A 530 -7.14 4.69 8.27
N ARG A 531 -6.36 5.09 7.26
CA ARG A 531 -6.90 5.33 5.90
C ARG A 531 -7.43 4.05 5.26
N TRP A 532 -6.67 2.96 5.32
CA TRP A 532 -7.07 1.67 4.76
C TRP A 532 -8.33 1.11 5.41
N ALA A 533 -8.38 1.08 6.74
CA ALA A 533 -9.55 0.63 7.48
C ALA A 533 -10.75 1.58 7.26
N GLY A 534 -10.50 2.89 7.19
CA GLY A 534 -11.52 3.91 6.92
C GLY A 534 -12.22 3.69 5.58
N GLY A 535 -11.45 3.57 4.50
CA GLY A 535 -11.99 3.30 3.17
C GLY A 535 -12.68 1.92 3.09
N SER A 536 -12.17 0.93 3.81
CA SER A 536 -12.79 -0.40 3.88
C SER A 536 -14.17 -0.40 4.52
N VAL A 537 -14.34 0.29 5.65
CA VAL A 537 -15.65 0.41 6.29
C VAL A 537 -16.57 1.33 5.47
N GLU A 538 -16.03 2.35 4.81
CA GLU A 538 -16.79 3.19 3.88
C GLU A 538 -17.34 2.38 2.71
N MET A 539 -16.55 1.45 2.14
CA MET A 539 -16.99 0.55 1.08
C MET A 539 -18.18 -0.29 1.55
N PHE A 540 -18.16 -0.79 2.79
CA PHE A 540 -19.24 -1.58 3.36
C PHE A 540 -20.58 -0.81 3.42
N PHE A 541 -20.54 0.49 3.74
CA PHE A 541 -21.73 1.33 3.80
C PHE A 541 -22.07 2.02 2.47
N SER A 542 -21.32 1.75 1.40
CA SER A 542 -21.55 2.28 0.06
C SER A 542 -22.40 1.34 -0.81
N HIS A 543 -22.71 1.75 -2.04
CA HIS A 543 -23.32 0.87 -3.05
C HIS A 543 -22.41 -0.30 -3.46
N ASN A 544 -21.11 -0.26 -3.13
CA ASN A 544 -20.12 -1.30 -3.44
C ASN A 544 -20.04 -2.38 -2.34
N ASN A 545 -21.10 -2.58 -1.55
CA ASN A 545 -21.09 -3.58 -0.50
C ASN A 545 -21.04 -5.01 -1.08
N PRO A 546 -20.07 -5.85 -0.70
CA PRO A 546 -19.94 -7.22 -1.20
C PRO A 546 -21.15 -8.13 -0.96
N LEU A 547 -21.99 -7.85 0.05
CA LEU A 547 -23.21 -8.62 0.35
C LEU A 547 -24.23 -8.56 -0.79
N PHE A 548 -24.27 -7.45 -1.53
CA PHE A 548 -25.20 -7.23 -2.63
C PHE A 548 -24.55 -7.45 -4.02
N ALA A 549 -23.36 -8.06 -4.05
CA ALA A 549 -22.67 -8.35 -5.30
C ALA A 549 -23.47 -9.31 -6.20
N GLY A 550 -23.39 -9.08 -7.50
CA GLY A 550 -24.03 -9.91 -8.53
C GLY A 550 -23.50 -11.35 -8.58
N PRO A 551 -24.14 -12.22 -9.39
CA PRO A 551 -23.80 -13.64 -9.48
C PRO A 551 -22.45 -13.91 -10.17
N ARG A 552 -21.89 -12.92 -10.88
CA ARG A 552 -20.59 -13.04 -11.56
C ARG A 552 -19.40 -12.99 -10.60
N LEU A 553 -19.60 -12.54 -9.35
CA LEU A 553 -18.57 -12.57 -8.31
C LEU A 553 -18.57 -13.94 -7.62
N HIS A 554 -17.43 -14.64 -7.67
CA HIS A 554 -17.30 -15.96 -7.07
C HIS A 554 -17.63 -15.93 -5.56
N PRO A 555 -18.37 -16.91 -5.00
CA PRO A 555 -18.77 -16.88 -3.59
C PRO A 555 -17.62 -16.73 -2.60
N MET A 556 -16.48 -17.42 -2.82
CA MET A 556 -15.30 -17.25 -1.97
C MET A 556 -14.65 -15.87 -2.16
N GLN A 557 -14.72 -15.28 -3.36
CA GLN A 557 -14.22 -13.92 -3.59
C GLN A 557 -15.09 -12.90 -2.83
N ARG A 558 -16.40 -13.13 -2.79
CA ARG A 558 -17.34 -12.33 -1.98
C ARG A 558 -17.01 -12.41 -0.49
N THR A 559 -16.70 -13.60 0.03
CA THR A 559 -16.25 -13.79 1.43
C THR A 559 -15.00 -12.97 1.74
N VAL A 560 -14.04 -12.92 0.82
CA VAL A 560 -12.79 -12.17 0.96
C VAL A 560 -13.04 -10.67 1.00
N TYR A 561 -13.80 -10.15 0.03
CA TYR A 561 -14.15 -8.73 0.02
C TYR A 561 -14.94 -8.35 1.27
N LEU A 562 -15.87 -9.19 1.72
CA LEU A 562 -16.56 -8.97 2.98
C LEU A 562 -15.59 -8.91 4.16
N ASN A 563 -14.60 -9.82 4.23
CA ASN A 563 -13.57 -9.81 5.26
C ASN A 563 -12.80 -8.49 5.28
N TYR A 564 -12.35 -8.01 4.11
CA TYR A 564 -11.64 -6.74 3.98
C TYR A 564 -12.48 -5.54 4.39
N ASN A 565 -13.80 -5.61 4.27
CA ASN A 565 -14.69 -4.52 4.62
C ASN A 565 -14.97 -4.43 6.14
N ILE A 566 -15.06 -5.58 6.82
CA ILE A 566 -15.54 -5.63 8.21
C ILE A 566 -14.48 -5.97 9.25
N TYR A 567 -13.23 -6.27 8.85
CA TYR A 567 -12.17 -6.62 9.81
C TYR A 567 -11.99 -5.58 10.93
N PRO A 568 -12.15 -4.25 10.74
CA PRO A 568 -11.98 -3.29 11.82
C PRO A 568 -13.00 -3.47 12.95
N VAL A 569 -14.20 -3.98 12.66
CA VAL A 569 -15.24 -4.25 13.68
C VAL A 569 -14.75 -5.23 14.75
N THR A 570 -13.83 -6.14 14.40
CA THR A 570 -13.17 -7.06 15.33
C THR A 570 -12.48 -6.34 16.49
N SER A 571 -12.06 -5.08 16.28
CA SER A 571 -11.37 -4.28 17.29
C SER A 571 -12.22 -3.95 18.51
N VAL A 572 -13.55 -3.84 18.35
CA VAL A 572 -14.48 -3.58 19.48
C VAL A 572 -14.37 -4.71 20.51
N PHE A 573 -14.37 -5.95 20.03
CA PHE A 573 -14.28 -7.13 20.86
C PHE A 573 -12.86 -7.30 21.41
N ILE A 574 -11.81 -7.04 20.62
CA ILE A 574 -10.43 -7.08 21.11
C ILE A 574 -10.21 -6.07 22.23
N LEU A 575 -10.70 -4.84 22.09
CA LEU A 575 -10.57 -3.80 23.11
C LEU A 575 -11.29 -4.21 24.41
N LEU A 576 -12.49 -4.76 24.32
CA LEU A 576 -13.20 -5.32 25.47
C LEU A 576 -12.36 -6.41 26.16
N TYR A 577 -11.82 -7.36 25.40
CA TYR A 577 -11.00 -8.44 25.93
C TYR A 577 -9.69 -7.96 26.54
N ALA A 578 -9.09 -6.92 25.96
CA ALA A 578 -7.83 -6.35 26.45
C ALA A 578 -7.99 -5.60 27.78
N LEU A 579 -9.20 -5.17 28.11
CA LEU A 579 -9.56 -4.57 29.40
C LEU A 579 -10.10 -5.58 30.42
N CYS A 580 -10.44 -6.81 30.00
CA CYS A 580 -10.87 -7.86 30.93
C CYS A 580 -9.86 -8.12 32.06
N PRO A 581 -8.53 -8.10 31.83
CA PRO A 581 -7.56 -8.34 32.89
C PRO A 581 -7.51 -7.25 33.96
N VAL A 582 -8.13 -6.09 33.74
CA VAL A 582 -8.32 -5.03 34.75
C VAL A 582 -9.21 -5.50 35.91
N MET A 583 -9.96 -6.60 35.75
CA MET A 583 -10.72 -7.22 36.85
C MET A 583 -9.84 -7.60 38.05
N TRP A 584 -8.52 -7.77 37.88
CA TRP A 584 -7.59 -7.95 39.01
C TRP A 584 -7.55 -6.78 39.99
N LEU A 585 -8.01 -5.59 39.57
CA LEU A 585 -8.17 -4.42 40.44
C LEU A 585 -9.38 -4.55 41.37
N ILE A 586 -10.37 -5.37 41.03
CA ILE A 586 -11.58 -5.57 41.84
C ILE A 586 -11.22 -6.47 43.05
N PRO A 587 -11.63 -6.12 44.28
CA PRO A 587 -11.29 -6.90 45.48
C PRO A 587 -11.71 -8.38 45.39
N GLU A 588 -12.90 -8.65 44.84
CA GLU A 588 -13.48 -9.99 44.71
C GLU A 588 -13.04 -10.75 43.45
N GLU A 589 -12.96 -12.08 43.54
CA GLU A 589 -12.69 -12.95 42.39
C GLU A 589 -13.95 -13.08 41.52
N ILE A 590 -13.92 -12.50 40.32
CA ILE A 590 -15.02 -12.57 39.35
C ILE A 590 -14.71 -13.61 38.28
N LEU A 591 -15.56 -14.64 38.18
CA LEU A 591 -15.47 -15.64 37.11
C LEU A 591 -16.51 -15.40 36.02
N ILE A 592 -16.01 -15.21 34.80
CA ILE A 592 -16.83 -15.03 33.58
C ILE A 592 -17.59 -16.33 33.24
N GLN A 593 -17.07 -17.49 33.61
CA GLN A 593 -17.59 -18.78 33.16
C GLN A 593 -17.30 -19.90 34.17
N ARG A 594 -18.33 -20.62 34.61
CA ARG A 594 -18.20 -21.81 35.46
C ARG A 594 -18.64 -23.10 34.71
N PRO A 595 -18.01 -24.26 34.97
CA PRO A 595 -16.76 -24.44 35.71
C PRO A 595 -15.55 -23.86 34.94
N PHE A 596 -14.76 -23.02 35.63
CA PHE A 596 -13.68 -22.24 35.04
C PHE A 596 -12.56 -23.10 34.44
N THR A 597 -12.23 -24.23 35.07
CA THR A 597 -11.20 -25.15 34.56
C THR A 597 -11.54 -25.71 33.17
N ARG A 598 -12.81 -26.07 32.92
CA ARG A 598 -13.23 -26.57 31.59
C ARG A 598 -13.19 -25.46 30.54
N TYR A 599 -13.58 -24.24 30.92
CA TYR A 599 -13.47 -23.07 30.05
C TYR A 599 -12.02 -22.84 29.61
N VAL A 600 -11.08 -22.83 30.56
CA VAL A 600 -9.64 -22.69 30.28
C VAL A 600 -9.13 -23.83 29.40
N LEU A 601 -9.56 -25.08 29.61
CA LEU A 601 -9.17 -26.22 28.76
C LEU A 601 -9.58 -26.02 27.30
N TYR A 602 -10.81 -25.57 27.02
CA TYR A 602 -11.23 -25.26 25.65
C TYR A 602 -10.39 -24.14 25.03
N LEU A 603 -10.03 -23.11 25.80
CA LEU A 603 -9.14 -22.04 25.32
C LEU A 603 -7.77 -22.59 24.97
N ILE A 604 -7.17 -23.42 25.83
CA ILE A 604 -5.86 -24.04 25.57
C ILE A 604 -5.91 -24.88 24.29
N ILE A 605 -6.94 -25.73 24.11
CA ILE A 605 -7.11 -26.53 22.90
C ILE A 605 -7.23 -25.64 21.66
N THR A 606 -8.04 -24.58 21.73
CA THR A 606 -8.24 -23.65 20.61
C THR A 606 -6.96 -22.90 20.26
N ILE A 607 -6.22 -22.43 21.27
CA ILE A 607 -4.92 -21.77 21.12
C ILE A 607 -3.90 -22.73 20.51
N ALA A 608 -3.83 -23.98 20.96
CA ALA A 608 -2.94 -24.98 20.38
C ALA A 608 -3.26 -25.21 18.90
N LEU A 609 -4.55 -25.34 18.54
CA LEU A 609 -4.96 -25.47 17.14
C LEU A 609 -4.62 -24.24 16.30
N ILE A 610 -4.75 -23.02 16.86
CA ILE A 610 -4.31 -21.77 16.19
C ILE A 610 -2.83 -21.87 15.80
N HIS A 611 -1.97 -22.24 16.75
CA HIS A 611 -0.53 -22.28 16.52
C HIS A 611 -0.14 -23.40 15.56
N ILE A 612 -0.74 -24.59 15.67
CA ILE A 612 -0.47 -25.71 14.75
C ILE A 612 -0.88 -25.35 13.32
N ILE A 613 -2.07 -24.75 13.13
CA ILE A 613 -2.51 -24.27 11.81
C ILE A 613 -1.57 -23.17 11.31
N GLY A 614 -1.22 -22.20 12.16
CA GLY A 614 -0.28 -21.12 11.83
C GLY A 614 1.09 -21.64 11.36
N LEU A 615 1.65 -22.65 12.03
CA LEU A 615 2.91 -23.29 11.61
C LEU A 615 2.82 -23.93 10.23
N LEU A 616 1.68 -24.54 9.89
CA LEU A 616 1.46 -25.06 8.54
C LEU A 616 1.30 -23.94 7.52
N GLU A 617 0.62 -22.86 7.88
CA GLU A 617 0.48 -21.66 7.04
C GLU A 617 1.82 -21.02 6.71
N ILE A 618 2.67 -20.80 7.70
CA ILE A 618 4.03 -20.29 7.52
C ILE A 618 4.79 -21.15 6.51
N ARG A 619 4.70 -22.48 6.65
CA ARG A 619 5.41 -23.43 5.80
C ARG A 619 4.94 -23.41 4.34
N TRP A 620 3.63 -23.36 4.09
CA TRP A 620 3.12 -23.38 2.72
C TRP A 620 3.16 -22.01 2.04
N ALA A 621 3.08 -20.93 2.81
CA ALA A 621 3.23 -19.55 2.33
C ALA A 621 4.69 -19.21 1.99
N GLY A 622 5.65 -19.94 2.58
CA GLY A 622 7.07 -19.62 2.45
C GLY A 622 7.46 -18.37 3.24
N THR A 623 6.71 -18.06 4.30
CA THR A 623 7.06 -16.99 5.25
C THR A 623 7.88 -17.55 6.40
N ASN A 624 8.41 -16.68 7.25
CA ASN A 624 9.11 -17.09 8.46
C ASN A 624 8.21 -16.90 9.71
N TRP A 625 8.64 -17.45 10.85
CA TRP A 625 7.90 -17.33 12.11
C TRP A 625 7.85 -15.89 12.62
N LEU A 626 8.90 -15.11 12.40
CA LEU A 626 8.97 -13.71 12.83
C LEU A 626 7.95 -12.85 12.07
N ASP A 627 7.77 -13.05 10.76
CA ASP A 627 6.76 -12.38 9.93
C ASP A 627 5.36 -12.60 10.50
N TRP A 628 5.05 -13.87 10.84
CA TRP A 628 3.77 -14.24 11.42
C TRP A 628 3.57 -13.60 12.79
N TRP A 629 4.59 -13.66 13.64
CA TRP A 629 4.55 -13.08 14.97
C TRP A 629 4.40 -11.55 14.96
N ARG A 630 5.17 -10.85 14.11
CA ARG A 630 5.08 -9.40 13.93
C ARG A 630 3.73 -8.97 13.39
N ASN A 631 3.15 -9.76 12.48
CA ASN A 631 1.78 -9.53 12.01
C ASN A 631 0.75 -9.60 13.16
N GLU A 632 0.84 -10.59 14.05
CA GLU A 632 -0.06 -10.70 15.22
C GLU A 632 0.12 -9.54 16.21
N GLN A 633 1.37 -9.15 16.49
CA GLN A 633 1.67 -7.99 17.35
C GLN A 633 1.10 -6.71 16.75
N PHE A 634 1.38 -6.45 15.46
CA PHE A 634 0.91 -5.24 14.80
C PHE A 634 -0.62 -5.21 14.65
N PHE A 635 -1.26 -6.34 14.33
CA PHE A 635 -2.72 -6.44 14.30
C PHE A 635 -3.35 -6.11 15.67
N THR A 636 -2.72 -6.54 16.76
CA THR A 636 -3.14 -6.21 18.12
C THR A 636 -3.00 -4.70 18.39
N ILE A 637 -1.85 -4.11 18.04
CA ILE A 637 -1.61 -2.67 18.18
C ILE A 637 -2.64 -1.87 17.40
N ALA A 638 -2.88 -2.21 16.12
CA ALA A 638 -3.87 -1.55 15.28
C ALA A 638 -5.30 -1.70 15.82
N SER A 639 -5.64 -2.87 16.35
CA SER A 639 -6.94 -3.15 16.99
C SER A 639 -7.17 -2.35 18.27
N LEU A 640 -6.10 -1.98 18.98
CA LEU A 640 -6.17 -1.18 20.18
C LEU A 640 -5.94 0.32 19.92
N SER A 641 -5.72 0.74 18.68
CA SER A 641 -5.45 2.14 18.34
C SER A 641 -6.26 2.61 17.13
N ALA A 642 -5.80 2.29 15.91
CA ALA A 642 -6.35 2.75 14.64
C ALA A 642 -7.81 2.35 14.42
N TYR A 643 -8.16 1.06 14.60
CA TYR A 643 -9.49 0.55 14.24
C TYR A 643 -10.62 1.15 15.10
N PRO A 644 -10.50 1.30 16.44
CA PRO A 644 -11.49 2.01 17.23
C PRO A 644 -11.76 3.44 16.74
N THR A 645 -10.72 4.19 16.36
CA THR A 645 -10.87 5.54 15.81
C THR A 645 -11.63 5.52 14.48
N VAL A 646 -11.35 4.55 13.61
CA VAL A 646 -12.06 4.38 12.32
C VAL A 646 -13.54 4.10 12.53
N LEU A 647 -13.88 3.18 13.44
CA LEU A 647 -15.27 2.86 13.73
C LEU A 647 -16.02 4.07 14.31
N LEU A 648 -15.39 4.80 15.22
CA LEU A 648 -15.94 6.05 15.74
C LEU A 648 -16.15 7.08 14.63
N HIS A 649 -15.17 7.27 13.76
CA HIS A 649 -15.28 8.15 12.59
C HIS A 649 -16.48 7.76 11.72
N MET A 650 -16.66 6.47 11.44
CA MET A 650 -17.77 5.99 10.60
C MET A 650 -19.13 6.19 11.26
N VAL A 651 -19.25 5.91 12.56
CA VAL A 651 -20.47 6.20 13.33
C VAL A 651 -20.79 7.70 13.25
N VAL A 652 -19.80 8.57 13.47
CA VAL A 652 -19.99 10.02 13.37
C VAL A 652 -20.43 10.42 11.96
N LYS A 653 -19.75 9.93 10.92
CA LYS A 653 -20.06 10.24 9.51
C LYS A 653 -21.49 9.84 9.14
N LEU A 654 -21.95 8.68 9.61
CA LEU A 654 -23.32 8.19 9.43
C LEU A 654 -24.35 9.08 10.16
N LEU A 655 -24.06 9.48 11.40
CA LEU A 655 -24.95 10.33 12.20
C LEU A 655 -25.01 11.78 11.71
N THR A 656 -23.92 12.32 11.17
CA THR A 656 -23.80 13.73 10.75
C THR A 656 -24.12 13.97 9.27
N ARG A 657 -24.66 12.96 8.56
CA ARG A 657 -24.95 13.01 7.12
C ARG A 657 -23.74 13.45 6.27
N GLY A 658 -22.57 12.88 6.54
CA GLY A 658 -21.38 13.02 5.69
C GLY A 658 -20.26 13.93 6.23
N LYS A 659 -20.44 14.60 7.37
CA LYS A 659 -19.33 15.33 8.03
C LYS A 659 -18.47 14.36 8.85
N GLY A 660 -17.45 13.77 8.23
CA GLY A 660 -16.47 12.90 8.88
C GLY A 660 -15.27 13.63 9.47
N ILE A 661 -14.44 12.91 10.23
CA ILE A 661 -13.10 13.35 10.68
C ILE A 661 -12.14 13.36 9.48
N ARG A 662 -11.41 14.46 9.24
CA ARG A 662 -10.39 14.50 8.18
C ARG A 662 -9.20 13.60 8.55
N PHE A 663 -8.84 12.68 7.65
CA PHE A 663 -7.64 11.85 7.80
C PHE A 663 -6.43 12.53 7.16
N ARG A 664 -5.29 12.49 7.84
CA ARG A 664 -4.00 12.99 7.35
C ARG A 664 -3.39 11.98 6.36
N VAL A 665 -2.76 12.46 5.30
CA VAL A 665 -1.92 11.64 4.40
C VAL A 665 -0.61 11.32 5.13
N THR A 666 -0.12 10.09 4.94
CA THR A 666 1.12 9.62 5.55
C THR A 666 2.30 10.32 4.88
N SER A 667 3.19 10.94 5.65
CA SER A 667 4.43 11.51 5.10
C SER A 667 5.46 10.41 4.93
N LYS A 668 6.20 10.43 3.81
CA LYS A 668 7.31 9.50 3.54
C LYS A 668 8.67 10.21 3.60
N GLN A 669 8.71 11.44 4.13
CA GLN A 669 9.95 12.20 4.25
C GLN A 669 10.90 11.54 5.25
N THR A 670 12.08 11.14 4.77
CA THR A 670 13.26 10.94 5.61
C THR A 670 13.97 12.27 5.76
N THR A 671 14.15 12.76 6.99
CA THR A 671 15.12 13.81 7.25
C THR A 671 16.51 13.21 7.01
N MET A 672 17.21 13.69 5.97
CA MET A 672 18.64 13.38 5.81
C MET A 672 19.44 14.13 6.89
N GLU A 673 19.28 13.75 8.15
CA GLU A 673 20.24 14.08 9.19
C GLU A 673 21.28 12.95 9.26
N ASP A 674 22.54 13.34 9.08
CA ASP A 674 23.76 12.54 9.07
C ASP A 674 24.08 11.95 10.48
N ASP A 675 23.13 11.23 11.11
CA ASP A 675 23.28 10.65 12.47
C ASP A 675 23.97 9.26 12.45
N GLY A 676 24.51 8.82 11.31
CA GLY A 676 25.23 7.55 11.17
C GLY A 676 24.40 6.27 11.40
N ASP A 677 23.13 6.37 11.84
CA ASP A 677 22.20 5.26 12.02
C ASP A 677 21.01 5.37 11.06
N LYS A 678 21.04 4.54 10.01
CA LYS A 678 20.03 4.42 8.96
C LYS A 678 18.60 4.21 9.48
N TYR A 679 18.41 3.69 10.69
CA TYR A 679 17.09 3.37 11.25
C TYR A 679 16.64 4.30 12.38
N ALA A 680 17.36 5.40 12.65
CA ALA A 680 17.08 6.29 13.78
C ALA A 680 15.63 6.81 13.81
N GLU A 681 15.10 7.20 12.66
CA GLU A 681 13.74 7.74 12.50
C GLU A 681 12.65 6.72 12.84
N MET A 682 12.90 5.42 12.65
CA MET A 682 11.95 4.35 13.02
C MET A 682 11.72 4.21 14.51
N TYR A 683 12.66 4.72 15.30
CA TYR A 683 12.56 4.75 16.75
C TYR A 683 11.93 6.03 17.28
N GLU A 684 11.56 6.97 16.41
CA GLU A 684 10.84 8.16 16.81
C GLU A 684 9.33 7.90 16.90
N LEU A 685 8.70 8.44 17.94
CA LEU A 685 7.27 8.36 18.13
C LEU A 685 6.71 9.77 18.27
N ARG A 686 5.86 10.16 17.31
CA ARG A 686 5.05 11.36 17.43
C ARG A 686 3.72 10.97 18.07
N TRP A 687 3.48 11.41 19.30
CA TRP A 687 2.27 11.08 20.03
C TRP A 687 1.02 11.65 19.33
N VAL A 688 0.01 10.80 19.14
CA VAL A 688 -1.27 11.18 18.51
C VAL A 688 -2.45 10.58 19.26
N PRO A 689 -3.64 11.23 19.27
CA PRO A 689 -4.80 10.74 20.02
C PRO A 689 -5.26 9.31 19.66
N ILE A 690 -4.95 8.84 18.46
CA ILE A 690 -5.25 7.47 17.99
C ILE A 690 -4.60 6.41 18.91
N MET A 691 -3.49 6.75 19.58
CA MET A 691 -2.75 5.84 20.46
C MET A 691 -3.32 5.76 21.89
N ILE A 692 -4.24 6.64 22.27
CA ILE A 692 -4.79 6.71 23.64
C ILE A 692 -5.36 5.36 24.11
N PRO A 693 -6.18 4.63 23.34
CA PRO A 693 -6.76 3.38 23.84
C PRO A 693 -5.69 2.30 24.05
N ALA A 694 -4.70 2.20 23.16
CA ALA A 694 -3.58 1.25 23.30
C ALA A 694 -2.72 1.54 24.53
N ALA A 695 -2.45 2.83 24.79
CA ALA A 695 -1.72 3.22 25.99
C ALA A 695 -2.52 2.99 27.28
N ALA A 696 -3.83 3.25 27.27
CA ALA A 696 -4.70 2.94 28.39
C ALA A 696 -4.71 1.43 28.71
N VAL A 697 -4.76 0.58 27.68
CA VAL A 697 -4.66 -0.88 27.83
C VAL A 697 -3.30 -1.29 28.38
N LEU A 698 -2.21 -0.76 27.82
CA LEU A 698 -0.84 -1.07 28.28
C LEU A 698 -0.64 -0.69 29.75
N PHE A 699 -1.06 0.52 30.13
CA PHE A 699 -0.95 1.04 31.49
C PHE A 699 -1.80 0.22 32.47
N SER A 700 -3.07 -0.01 32.14
CA SER A 700 -4.01 -0.73 33.02
C SER A 700 -3.60 -2.19 33.23
N ASN A 701 -3.08 -2.88 32.21
CA ASN A 701 -2.54 -4.25 32.37
C ASN A 701 -1.27 -4.26 33.21
N THR A 702 -0.38 -3.28 33.04
CA THR A 702 0.83 -3.13 33.88
C THR A 702 0.45 -2.94 35.36
N MET A 703 -0.52 -2.07 35.61
CA MET A 703 -1.05 -1.82 36.95
C MET A 703 -1.75 -3.07 37.52
N ALA A 704 -2.56 -3.77 36.72
CA ALA A 704 -3.26 -4.98 37.13
C ALA A 704 -2.29 -6.10 37.58
N ILE A 705 -1.19 -6.30 36.86
CA ILE A 705 -0.14 -7.27 37.26
C ILE A 705 0.47 -6.86 38.61
N GLY A 706 0.85 -5.58 38.77
CA GLY A 706 1.43 -5.10 40.01
C GLY A 706 0.47 -5.21 41.21
N VAL A 707 -0.79 -4.85 41.03
CA VAL A 707 -1.83 -5.00 42.07
C VAL A 707 -2.04 -6.48 42.41
N ALA A 708 -2.07 -7.38 41.42
CA ALA A 708 -2.18 -8.81 41.67
C ALA A 708 -0.98 -9.36 42.47
N MET A 709 0.24 -8.89 42.19
CA MET A 709 1.43 -9.20 43.01
C MET A 709 1.25 -8.68 44.45
N GLY A 710 0.82 -7.43 44.63
CA GLY A 710 0.55 -6.86 45.95
C GLY A 710 -0.50 -7.65 46.73
N LYS A 711 -1.62 -8.02 46.10
CA LYS A 711 -2.66 -8.89 46.67
C LYS A 711 -2.11 -10.25 47.08
N THR A 712 -1.25 -10.84 46.26
CA THR A 712 -0.62 -12.13 46.59
C THR A 712 0.26 -12.01 47.82
N VAL A 713 0.94 -10.88 48.02
CA VAL A 713 1.73 -10.62 49.24
C VAL A 713 0.84 -10.44 50.47
N VAL A 714 -0.26 -9.67 50.34
CA VAL A 714 -1.17 -9.37 51.46
C VAL A 714 -2.04 -10.56 51.86
N TYR A 715 -2.64 -11.24 50.89
CA TYR A 715 -3.69 -12.25 51.11
C TYR A 715 -3.28 -13.67 50.69
N GLY A 716 -2.17 -13.85 49.98
CA GLY A 716 -1.86 -15.12 49.31
C GLY A 716 -1.76 -16.32 50.25
N ALA A 717 -1.36 -16.12 51.51
CA ALA A 717 -1.33 -17.18 52.53
C ALA A 717 -2.74 -17.63 52.98
N ALA A 718 -3.74 -16.76 52.88
CA ALA A 718 -5.12 -17.04 53.25
C ALA A 718 -5.96 -17.61 52.09
N TRP A 719 -5.51 -17.44 50.84
CA TRP A 719 -6.23 -17.96 49.67
C TRP A 719 -6.24 -19.48 49.59
N PRO A 720 -7.39 -20.12 49.32
CA PRO A 720 -7.46 -21.53 48.95
C PRO A 720 -6.58 -21.84 47.73
N LYS A 721 -6.08 -23.08 47.62
CA LYS A 721 -5.25 -23.52 46.49
C LYS A 721 -5.91 -23.31 45.12
N GLU A 722 -7.24 -23.46 45.03
CA GLU A 722 -7.98 -23.19 43.79
C GLU A 722 -7.96 -21.70 43.40
N GLN A 723 -8.09 -20.80 44.38
CA GLN A 723 -8.02 -19.35 44.14
C GLN A 723 -6.62 -18.93 43.70
N GLN A 724 -5.56 -19.47 44.33
CA GLN A 724 -4.18 -19.24 43.90
C GLN A 724 -3.94 -19.71 42.45
N LYS A 725 -4.50 -20.88 42.09
CA LYS A 725 -4.41 -21.43 40.72
C LYS A 725 -5.17 -20.57 39.71
N HIS A 726 -6.40 -20.13 40.04
CA HIS A 726 -7.16 -19.23 39.18
C HIS A 726 -6.44 -17.90 38.99
N ALA A 727 -5.80 -17.39 40.03
CA ALA A 727 -5.02 -16.16 39.95
C ALA A 727 -3.81 -16.27 39.04
N ALA A 728 -3.02 -17.34 39.18
CA ALA A 728 -1.92 -17.62 38.27
C ALA A 728 -2.40 -17.75 36.81
N LEU A 729 -3.50 -18.47 36.57
CA LEU A 729 -4.08 -18.65 35.22
C LEU A 729 -4.59 -17.34 34.61
N GLY A 730 -5.15 -16.43 35.41
CA GLY A 730 -5.62 -15.13 34.94
C GLY A 730 -4.49 -14.17 34.55
N LEU A 731 -3.34 -14.24 35.25
CA LEU A 731 -2.17 -13.42 34.93
C LEU A 731 -1.51 -13.77 33.60
N VAL A 732 -1.67 -15.02 33.12
CA VAL A 732 -1.18 -15.44 31.79
C VAL A 732 -1.75 -14.54 30.68
N PHE A 733 -3.01 -14.12 30.76
CA PHE A 733 -3.63 -13.24 29.77
C PHE A 733 -3.05 -11.83 29.78
N ASN A 734 -2.77 -11.26 30.97
CA ASN A 734 -2.09 -9.96 31.09
C ASN A 734 -0.71 -10.03 30.44
N LEU A 735 0.09 -11.05 30.79
CA LEU A 735 1.43 -11.24 30.25
C LEU A 735 1.42 -11.43 28.73
N TRP A 736 0.44 -12.17 28.21
CA TRP A 736 0.27 -12.34 26.76
C TRP A 736 -0.02 -11.01 26.06
N LEU A 737 -0.91 -10.17 26.60
CA LEU A 737 -1.16 -8.84 26.05
C LEU A 737 0.07 -7.93 26.11
N MET A 738 0.84 -7.99 27.20
CA MET A 738 2.10 -7.25 27.33
C MET A 738 3.12 -7.67 26.26
N ILE A 739 3.20 -8.98 25.97
CA ILE A 739 4.04 -9.53 24.92
C ILE A 739 3.58 -9.05 23.53
N LEU A 740 2.27 -9.01 23.27
CA LEU A 740 1.73 -8.52 21.99
C LEU A 740 1.93 -7.00 21.81
N LEU A 741 1.83 -6.23 22.89
CA LEU A 741 2.05 -4.78 22.90
C LEU A 741 3.52 -4.37 23.07
N GLN A 742 4.45 -5.32 23.13
CA GLN A 742 5.87 -5.04 23.30
C GLN A 742 6.42 -4.04 22.26
N PRO A 743 6.11 -4.14 20.95
CA PRO A 743 6.56 -3.13 19.97
C PRO A 743 6.00 -1.73 20.23
N PHE A 744 4.77 -1.63 20.71
CA PHE A 744 4.15 -0.35 21.08
C PHE A 744 4.82 0.26 22.32
N ALA A 745 5.11 -0.54 23.34
CA ALA A 745 5.85 -0.09 24.52
C ALA A 745 7.27 0.37 24.16
N LEU A 746 7.94 -0.33 23.24
CA LEU A 746 9.22 0.10 22.70
C LEU A 746 9.12 1.44 21.97
N ALA A 747 8.07 1.64 21.16
CA ALA A 747 7.87 2.91 20.46
C ALA A 747 7.71 4.09 21.44
N ILE A 748 7.00 3.91 22.57
CA ILE A 748 6.85 4.94 23.62
C ILE A 748 8.21 5.36 24.21
N ILE A 749 9.15 4.43 24.32
CA ILE A 749 10.49 4.66 24.89
C ILE A 749 11.41 5.41 23.89
N GLY A 750 11.01 5.53 22.63
CA GLY A 750 11.73 6.30 21.62
C GLY A 750 13.09 5.70 21.26
N ARG A 751 14.12 6.54 21.08
CA ARG A 751 15.47 6.13 20.66
C ARG A 751 16.15 5.11 21.60
N ARG A 752 15.78 5.04 22.89
CA ARG A 752 16.29 4.01 23.82
C ARG A 752 15.80 2.59 23.49
N SER A 753 14.81 2.47 22.60
CA SER A 753 14.25 1.19 22.16
C SER A 753 15.16 0.38 21.23
N LYS A 754 16.33 0.89 20.83
CA LYS A 754 17.36 0.11 20.12
C LYS A 754 17.72 -1.17 20.89
N ASN A 755 17.74 -1.09 22.23
CA ASN A 755 17.92 -2.25 23.09
C ASN A 755 16.57 -2.73 23.63
N PRO A 756 15.91 -3.71 22.99
CA PRO A 756 14.58 -4.17 23.41
C PRO A 756 14.57 -4.74 24.84
N ASN A 757 15.75 -5.18 25.31
CA ASN A 757 15.93 -5.74 26.65
C ASN A 757 15.62 -4.74 27.78
N ILE A 758 15.56 -3.44 27.48
CA ILE A 758 15.17 -2.41 28.46
C ILE A 758 13.80 -2.70 29.09
N LEU A 759 12.88 -3.29 28.33
CA LEU A 759 11.54 -3.63 28.82
C LEU A 759 11.57 -4.76 29.87
N PHE A 760 12.55 -5.66 29.82
CA PHE A 760 12.72 -6.68 30.86
C PHE A 760 13.15 -6.09 32.22
N VAL A 761 13.61 -4.84 32.25
CA VAL A 761 13.90 -4.13 33.49
C VAL A 761 12.74 -3.20 33.86
N LEU A 762 12.24 -2.41 32.91
CA LEU A 762 11.21 -1.41 33.18
C LEU A 762 9.88 -2.03 33.60
N PHE A 763 9.43 -3.12 32.97
CA PHE A 763 8.15 -3.74 33.35
C PHE A 763 8.19 -4.32 34.77
N PRO A 764 9.17 -5.16 35.17
CA PRO A 764 9.24 -5.63 36.56
C PRO A 764 9.33 -4.51 37.59
N VAL A 765 10.11 -3.45 37.31
CA VAL A 765 10.17 -2.28 38.19
C VAL A 765 8.79 -1.64 38.34
N ALA A 766 8.07 -1.42 37.23
CA ALA A 766 6.72 -0.88 37.27
C ALA A 766 5.74 -1.79 38.05
N PHE A 767 5.81 -3.11 37.85
CA PHE A 767 4.99 -4.06 38.60
C PHE A 767 5.25 -3.99 40.11
N VAL A 768 6.51 -3.92 40.53
CA VAL A 768 6.90 -3.78 41.93
C VAL A 768 6.42 -2.46 42.51
N VAL A 769 6.55 -1.35 41.78
CA VAL A 769 6.05 -0.04 42.22
C VAL A 769 4.55 -0.09 42.47
N PHE A 770 3.75 -0.61 41.53
CA PHE A 770 2.31 -0.75 41.72
C PHE A 770 1.95 -1.73 42.85
N ALA A 771 2.71 -2.81 43.02
CA ALA A 771 2.54 -3.73 44.15
C ALA A 771 2.76 -3.03 45.50
N LEU A 772 3.84 -2.23 45.63
CA LEU A 772 4.15 -1.47 46.83
C LEU A 772 3.08 -0.40 47.12
N VAL A 773 2.60 0.30 46.08
CA VAL A 773 1.50 1.25 46.22
C VAL A 773 0.25 0.55 46.75
N TYR A 774 -0.11 -0.62 46.20
CA TYR A 774 -1.25 -1.39 46.69
C TYR A 774 -1.09 -1.80 48.15
N ILE A 775 0.07 -2.35 48.53
CA ILE A 775 0.37 -2.76 49.91
C ILE A 775 0.29 -1.56 50.86
N GLY A 776 0.87 -0.42 50.47
CA GLY A 776 0.85 0.81 51.27
C GLY A 776 -0.56 1.36 51.46
N VAL A 777 -1.37 1.41 50.39
CA VAL A 777 -2.77 1.84 50.47
C VAL A 777 -3.58 0.88 51.35
N HIS A 778 -3.41 -0.44 51.17
CA HIS A 778 -4.07 -1.44 52.00
C HIS A 778 -3.74 -1.26 53.49
N PHE A 779 -2.44 -1.13 53.82
CA PHE A 779 -2.00 -0.88 55.20
C PHE A 779 -2.60 0.40 55.79
N LEU A 780 -2.69 1.48 55.00
CA LEU A 780 -3.29 2.73 55.45
C LEU A 780 -4.80 2.57 55.71
N VAL A 781 -5.53 1.93 54.80
CA VAL A 781 -6.97 1.71 54.94
C VAL A 781 -7.28 0.86 56.17
N VAL A 782 -6.57 -0.26 56.36
CA VAL A 782 -6.77 -1.15 57.51
C VAL A 782 -6.50 -0.45 58.84
N ASN A 783 -5.46 0.38 58.93
CA ASN A 783 -5.06 1.00 60.20
C ASN A 783 -5.80 2.30 60.53
N PHE A 784 -6.23 3.06 59.53
CA PHE A 784 -6.81 4.41 59.72
C PHE A 784 -8.29 4.50 59.34
N PHE A 785 -8.82 3.56 58.57
CA PHE A 785 -10.22 3.53 58.14
C PHE A 785 -10.82 2.10 58.23
N PRO A 786 -10.82 1.46 59.42
CA PRO A 786 -11.29 0.08 59.57
C PRO A 786 -12.78 -0.10 59.23
N SER A 787 -13.57 0.97 59.17
CA SER A 787 -14.97 0.94 58.71
C SER A 787 -15.16 0.90 57.18
N MET A 788 -14.08 0.95 56.40
CA MET A 788 -14.09 0.86 54.93
C MET A 788 -13.53 -0.48 54.41
N GLU A 789 -13.43 -1.53 55.24
CA GLU A 789 -13.20 -2.89 54.72
C GLU A 789 -14.34 -3.28 53.77
N ILE A 790 -13.98 -3.43 52.48
CA ILE A 790 -14.77 -4.11 51.45
C ILE A 790 -13.93 -5.28 50.94
#